data_AF-A0A9D7ZQY0-F1
#
_entry.id   AF-A0A9D7ZQY0-F1
#
_cell.length_a   1.000
_cell.length_b   1.000
_cell.length_c   1.000
_cell.angle_alpha   90.00
_cell.angle_beta   90.00
_cell.angle_gamma   90.00
#
_symmetry.space_group_name_H-M   'P 1'
#
loop_
_entity.id
_entity.type
_entity.pdbx_description
1 polymer ?
#
loop_
_entity_poly.entity_id
_entity_poly.type
_entity_poly.pdbx_seq_one_letter_code
_entity_poly.pdbx_strand_id
1 'polypeptide(L)'
;MLTLFVLFFLGFTYAQDEARLLRFPAVHGDQVVFTYAGDLYTVAKSGGLARKLTNYDDGFEMFARFSPDGKNIAFTGQYDGNTEVFLIPSSGGIPERLTYTATLGRDDISDRMGPNNIVMTWKDDDNIVYRSRKQSFNSFKGQLFLINKDGGMSEELPLPVGGFCSYSPDKSKLAYNRVCREFRTWKYYRGGMTDDIWIYDFNTRTIENITNNPAQDIFPMWKGDKIYFCSDRDRTMNLFVYDLNAKETRKLTNYTNYDVKFPSLGDEAIAYENGGYIYLFDLNSEQSTQLNVQIANDFITGRNQLKDAGKSINSYAISPAGKRLVFGARGDVFTVPVKSGITKDLTLSSGVHDRNVEWSPDGMYISYISDVTGEDEIYIINQDGSDPPVQITMNADTYKYNPIWSPDSKKLLWGDKKLCLQYVDIETQEVTVVAETNEWEYRDYCWSPDNNWIAYTQPAQRGESKIYLYELESKEATPVTDGWYGAGNPTFSTGGKYLFFTSQRDFNPIYSWTEWNHAYNDMSKIYFVTLAKSTPSPFEYENDEVEVKKEGQGTMDEDKKDAKGEKDAKGDKDTGEDESIKVDLDGIISRIVALPIDAGSYRGVTAIKDQVYYVKSKQGSATALYLYDLKKEKETELGKYRSYIISADHKKMMLTTGKKYAVIDLPKGKITVKDYVDLSNMKIMVDLKAEWEQIFNESWRQMKYFFYAPNMHGVDWDAMREKYAPLVPYVNNRNDLNYIIGEMIGELNVGHSYVSGGDKPKPERIKVGLFGARISRDGSGYYQIDEILKGENWTKKTRSPLSELGVNVSEGDYIIAINGKSTSEMDDIYEMMVNKAGVQIELTVNSDPTTEGAWKTIVVPTDNEANLYYYTWVQNNIKKVNEATNGEVGYIHIPDMGRGGLNEFVKYFYPQLTKRALIIDDRGNGGGNVSPMIIERLAREAVIMRMARNTGPVPGRISFMLGPKICLIDQYSASDGDLFPYQFKQLKLGKLVGTRTWGGVIGIRGSLPFIDGGSLHKPEFANYDFKENKWAMEGVGVEPDVWVDNDPAKEYAGEDQQLNKAIELILIELENWPDGLPEIPEFPDKSK
;
A
#
# COMPACT_ATOMS: atom_id res chain seq x y z
N MET A 1 41.63 69.85 -23.78
CA MET A 1 40.59 69.43 -24.73
C MET A 1 40.43 67.92 -24.54
N LEU A 2 39.23 67.48 -24.15
CA LEU A 2 38.76 66.10 -23.90
C LEU A 2 39.56 65.22 -22.92
N THR A 3 39.03 65.05 -21.70
CA THR A 3 39.32 63.89 -20.84
C THR A 3 38.19 62.89 -20.99
N LEU A 4 38.51 61.72 -21.52
CA LEU A 4 37.61 60.62 -21.87
C LEU A 4 37.14 59.88 -20.61
N PHE A 5 35.83 59.82 -20.37
CA PHE A 5 35.21 58.96 -19.36
C PHE A 5 34.92 57.59 -20.01
N VAL A 6 35.61 56.53 -19.57
CA VAL A 6 35.33 55.14 -19.98
C VAL A 6 34.28 54.58 -19.04
N LEU A 7 33.06 54.37 -19.54
CA LEU A 7 32.02 53.59 -18.89
C LEU A 7 32.34 52.09 -19.04
N PHE A 8 32.63 51.42 -17.92
CA PHE A 8 32.60 49.96 -17.84
C PHE A 8 31.14 49.51 -17.75
N PHE A 9 30.61 48.95 -18.84
CA PHE A 9 29.39 48.13 -18.80
C PHE A 9 29.77 46.74 -18.25
N LEU A 10 29.45 46.50 -16.97
CA LEU A 10 29.36 45.14 -16.43
C LEU A 10 28.11 44.49 -17.02
N GLY A 11 28.29 43.72 -18.09
CA GLY A 11 27.26 42.80 -18.57
C GLY A 11 27.13 41.66 -17.57
N PHE A 12 26.02 41.61 -16.83
CA PHE A 12 25.57 40.38 -16.18
C PHE A 12 25.22 39.39 -17.30
N THR A 13 26.12 38.45 -17.60
CA THR A 13 25.76 37.24 -18.32
C THR A 13 24.86 36.42 -17.39
N TYR A 14 23.55 36.46 -17.61
CA TYR A 14 22.66 35.42 -17.10
C TYR A 14 23.15 34.10 -17.69
N ALA A 15 23.78 33.25 -16.87
CA ALA A 15 23.92 31.85 -17.21
C ALA A 15 22.49 31.33 -17.34
N GLN A 16 22.06 30.94 -18.54
CA GLN A 16 20.78 30.27 -18.71
C GLN A 16 20.84 28.94 -17.96
N ASP A 17 19.94 28.74 -16.98
CA ASP A 17 19.95 27.57 -16.11
C ASP A 17 19.78 26.27 -16.90
N GLU A 18 20.73 25.36 -16.74
CA GLU A 18 20.71 24.02 -17.31
C GLU A 18 19.58 23.18 -16.69
N ALA A 19 18.81 22.47 -17.50
CA ALA A 19 17.70 21.64 -17.02
C ALA A 19 18.19 20.29 -16.44
N ARG A 20 17.51 19.80 -15.40
CA ARG A 20 17.71 18.46 -14.81
C ARG A 20 16.38 17.70 -14.71
N LEU A 21 16.47 16.43 -14.31
CA LEU A 21 15.36 15.47 -14.28
C LEU A 21 14.80 15.22 -15.69
N LEU A 22 15.72 15.15 -16.65
CA LEU A 22 15.46 14.78 -18.05
C LEU A 22 15.47 13.25 -18.14
N ARG A 23 14.30 12.63 -18.37
CA ARG A 23 14.11 11.18 -18.19
C ARG A 23 13.78 10.46 -19.48
N PHE A 24 14.01 9.14 -19.49
CA PHE A 24 13.68 8.23 -20.60
C PHE A 24 14.19 8.69 -21.99
N PRO A 25 15.47 9.07 -22.14
CA PRO A 25 15.96 9.60 -23.40
C PRO A 25 16.07 8.53 -24.49
N ALA A 26 15.95 8.95 -25.76
CA ALA A 26 16.28 8.18 -26.95
C ALA A 26 16.90 9.07 -28.02
N VAL A 27 17.72 8.51 -28.91
CA VAL A 27 18.51 9.29 -29.89
C VAL A 27 18.45 8.65 -31.27
N HIS A 28 18.31 9.48 -32.31
CA HIS A 28 18.39 9.07 -33.72
C HIS A 28 18.86 10.25 -34.57
N GLY A 29 19.74 10.01 -35.55
CA GLY A 29 20.28 11.08 -36.40
C GLY A 29 20.91 12.21 -35.57
N ASP A 30 20.44 13.46 -35.70
CA ASP A 30 20.88 14.61 -34.89
C ASP A 30 19.88 14.99 -33.79
N GLN A 31 18.93 14.12 -33.45
CA GLN A 31 17.86 14.43 -32.50
C GLN A 31 17.88 13.51 -31.28
N VAL A 32 17.57 14.09 -30.12
CA VAL A 32 17.39 13.40 -28.85
C VAL A 32 15.99 13.74 -28.34
N VAL A 33 15.16 12.72 -28.12
CA VAL A 33 13.84 12.84 -27.48
C VAL A 33 13.93 12.40 -26.03
N PHE A 34 13.20 13.06 -25.12
CA PHE A 34 13.15 12.71 -23.70
C PHE A 34 11.87 13.22 -23.04
N THR A 35 11.55 12.69 -21.86
CA THR A 35 10.47 13.18 -21.01
C THR A 35 10.98 14.23 -20.04
N TYR A 36 10.23 15.31 -19.88
CA TYR A 36 10.44 16.32 -18.85
C TYR A 36 9.12 16.85 -18.32
N ALA A 37 8.95 16.87 -16.99
CA ALA A 37 7.74 17.31 -16.29
C ALA A 37 6.41 16.63 -16.70
N GLY A 38 6.47 15.49 -17.41
CA GLY A 38 5.31 14.72 -17.87
C GLY A 38 5.08 14.76 -19.38
N ASP A 39 5.78 15.62 -20.12
CA ASP A 39 5.65 15.72 -21.58
C ASP A 39 6.94 15.32 -22.32
N LEU A 40 6.85 15.08 -23.62
CA LEU A 40 7.97 14.81 -24.52
C LEU A 40 8.60 16.10 -25.08
N TYR A 41 9.93 16.11 -25.16
CA TYR A 41 10.74 17.18 -25.75
C TYR A 41 11.76 16.59 -26.72
N THR A 42 12.18 17.39 -27.69
CA THR A 42 13.31 17.08 -28.58
C THR A 42 14.37 18.17 -28.54
N VAL A 43 15.64 17.78 -28.68
CA VAL A 43 16.79 18.69 -28.78
C VAL A 43 17.83 18.12 -29.76
N ALA A 44 18.70 18.98 -30.30
CA ALA A 44 19.81 18.52 -31.13
C ALA A 44 20.85 17.74 -30.30
N LYS A 45 21.62 16.83 -30.92
CA LYS A 45 22.73 16.13 -30.24
C LYS A 45 23.83 17.08 -29.73
N SER A 46 23.92 18.28 -30.29
CA SER A 46 24.82 19.34 -29.81
C SER A 46 24.32 20.05 -28.54
N GLY A 47 23.09 19.77 -28.10
CA GLY A 47 22.42 20.46 -27.01
C GLY A 47 21.77 21.78 -27.42
N GLY A 48 21.37 22.57 -26.44
CA GLY A 48 20.72 23.87 -26.61
C GLY A 48 19.26 23.86 -26.15
N LEU A 49 18.44 24.73 -26.76
CA LEU A 49 17.03 24.88 -26.42
C LEU A 49 16.22 23.68 -26.92
N ALA A 50 15.59 22.95 -26.00
CA ALA A 50 14.70 21.86 -26.34
C ALA A 50 13.31 22.39 -26.75
N ARG A 51 12.68 21.69 -27.69
CA ARG A 51 11.34 21.97 -28.18
C ARG A 51 10.36 20.95 -27.62
N LYS A 52 9.30 21.42 -26.97
CA LYS A 52 8.18 20.59 -26.52
C LYS A 52 7.46 19.96 -27.72
N LEU A 53 7.24 18.64 -27.71
CA LEU A 53 6.60 17.89 -28.81
C LEU A 53 5.11 17.65 -28.58
N THR A 54 4.72 17.52 -27.33
CA THR A 54 3.40 17.11 -26.85
C THR A 54 3.01 18.01 -25.68
N ASN A 55 1.71 18.12 -25.39
CA ASN A 55 1.23 19.05 -24.35
C ASN A 55 -0.07 18.52 -23.73
N TYR A 56 0.04 17.69 -22.70
CA TYR A 56 -1.13 17.13 -22.01
C TYR A 56 -0.98 17.24 -20.49
N ASP A 57 -1.71 18.21 -19.92
CA ASP A 57 -1.52 18.62 -18.52
C ASP A 57 -1.98 17.58 -17.49
N ASP A 58 -2.88 16.65 -17.87
CA ASP A 58 -3.51 15.70 -16.94
C ASP A 58 -2.81 14.33 -16.87
N GLY A 59 -1.85 14.04 -17.76
CA GLY A 59 -1.23 12.71 -17.91
C GLY A 59 0.29 12.70 -17.80
N PHE A 60 0.89 11.59 -18.25
CA PHE A 60 2.33 11.42 -18.29
C PHE A 60 2.75 10.65 -19.54
N GLU A 61 3.79 11.13 -20.21
CA GLU A 61 4.31 10.59 -21.46
C GLU A 61 5.76 10.16 -21.28
N MET A 62 6.10 8.96 -21.74
CA MET A 62 7.36 8.30 -21.40
C MET A 62 7.76 7.24 -22.41
N PHE A 63 9.01 6.78 -22.31
CA PHE A 63 9.55 5.71 -23.15
C PHE A 63 9.43 5.97 -24.65
N ALA A 64 9.69 7.21 -25.06
CA ALA A 64 9.75 7.55 -26.47
C ALA A 64 10.86 6.76 -27.19
N ARG A 65 10.56 6.26 -28.40
CA ARG A 65 11.47 5.53 -29.28
C ARG A 65 11.27 5.99 -30.72
N PHE A 66 12.34 6.45 -31.35
CA PHE A 66 12.35 6.72 -32.79
C PHE A 66 12.15 5.43 -33.59
N SER A 67 11.39 5.50 -34.68
CA SER A 67 11.41 4.45 -35.71
C SER A 67 12.82 4.33 -36.29
N PRO A 68 13.21 3.17 -36.86
CA PRO A 68 14.54 2.99 -37.44
C PRO A 68 14.88 3.97 -38.56
N ASP A 69 13.88 4.49 -39.29
CA ASP A 69 14.04 5.56 -40.27
C ASP A 69 14.00 7.00 -39.70
N GLY A 70 13.75 7.15 -38.40
CA GLY A 70 13.68 8.42 -37.67
C GLY A 70 12.46 9.28 -37.95
N LYS A 71 11.49 8.81 -38.74
CA LYS A 71 10.33 9.63 -39.13
C LYS A 71 9.25 9.69 -38.06
N ASN A 72 9.14 8.67 -37.21
CA ASN A 72 8.10 8.57 -36.20
C ASN A 72 8.70 8.37 -34.80
N ILE A 73 7.89 8.69 -33.78
CA ILE A 73 8.17 8.42 -32.38
C ILE A 73 6.99 7.64 -31.83
N ALA A 74 7.24 6.40 -31.39
CA ALA A 74 6.31 5.64 -30.57
C ALA A 74 6.61 5.89 -29.09
N PHE A 75 5.57 6.02 -28.25
CA PHE A 75 5.74 6.30 -26.83
C PHE A 75 4.56 5.78 -26.01
N THR A 76 4.77 5.71 -24.70
CA THR A 76 3.73 5.39 -23.72
C THR A 76 3.10 6.69 -23.23
N GLY A 77 1.77 6.82 -23.33
CA GLY A 77 1.04 8.05 -22.95
C GLY A 77 -0.26 7.77 -22.19
N GLN A 78 -0.82 8.81 -21.57
CA GLN A 78 -2.05 8.72 -20.76
C GLN A 78 -3.16 9.70 -21.21
N TYR A 79 -3.29 9.98 -22.51
CA TYR A 79 -4.24 10.98 -23.03
C TYR A 79 -5.71 10.67 -22.78
N ASP A 80 -6.10 9.39 -22.83
CA ASP A 80 -7.49 8.94 -22.76
C ASP A 80 -7.76 8.15 -21.46
N GLY A 81 -7.10 8.54 -20.37
CA GLY A 81 -7.29 7.93 -19.06
C GLY A 81 -6.47 6.66 -18.79
N ASN A 82 -6.23 5.83 -19.81
CA ASN A 82 -5.42 4.63 -19.69
C ASN A 82 -3.99 4.87 -20.20
N THR A 83 -3.02 4.13 -19.65
CA THR A 83 -1.65 4.09 -20.18
C THR A 83 -1.62 3.24 -21.44
N GLU A 84 -1.37 3.83 -22.60
CA GLU A 84 -1.42 3.16 -23.91
C GLU A 84 -0.21 3.52 -24.78
N VAL A 85 -0.06 2.82 -25.90
CA VAL A 85 0.95 3.13 -26.93
C VAL A 85 0.39 4.16 -27.89
N PHE A 86 1.18 5.21 -28.13
CA PHE A 86 0.85 6.30 -29.05
C PHE A 86 1.96 6.52 -30.08
N LEU A 87 1.61 7.13 -31.20
CA LEU A 87 2.50 7.48 -32.30
C LEU A 87 2.40 8.97 -32.64
N ILE A 88 3.54 9.61 -32.93
CA ILE A 88 3.60 10.94 -33.55
C ILE A 88 4.70 10.99 -34.63
N PRO A 89 4.63 11.90 -35.61
CA PRO A 89 5.79 12.26 -36.42
C PRO A 89 6.93 12.78 -35.53
N SER A 90 8.19 12.53 -35.89
CA SER A 90 9.35 13.01 -35.11
C SER A 90 9.47 14.54 -35.07
N SER A 91 8.83 15.23 -36.02
CA SER A 91 8.64 16.68 -36.00
C SER A 91 7.59 17.17 -34.99
N GLY A 92 6.84 16.27 -34.34
CA GLY A 92 5.64 16.58 -33.56
C GLY A 92 4.37 16.55 -34.42
N GLY A 93 3.21 16.45 -33.76
CA GLY A 93 1.90 16.30 -34.40
C GLY A 93 0.82 15.89 -33.40
N ILE A 94 -0.35 15.50 -33.90
CA ILE A 94 -1.44 14.96 -33.07
C ILE A 94 -1.07 13.51 -32.69
N PRO A 95 -1.05 13.16 -31.39
CA PRO A 95 -0.86 11.77 -30.95
C PRO A 95 -1.96 10.85 -31.47
N GLU A 96 -1.56 9.76 -32.11
CA GLU A 96 -2.45 8.68 -32.54
C GLU A 96 -2.37 7.50 -31.57
N ARG A 97 -3.51 7.03 -31.09
CA ARG A 97 -3.57 5.89 -30.16
C ARG A 97 -3.52 4.58 -30.92
N LEU A 98 -2.62 3.67 -30.53
CA LEU A 98 -2.45 2.37 -31.18
C LEU A 98 -3.02 1.20 -30.39
N THR A 99 -3.22 1.33 -29.07
CA THR A 99 -3.66 0.21 -28.22
C THR A 99 -4.89 0.53 -27.38
N TYR A 100 -5.74 -0.48 -27.17
CA TYR A 100 -6.95 -0.43 -26.35
C TYR A 100 -6.93 -1.58 -25.34
N THR A 101 -6.32 -1.34 -24.17
CA THR A 101 -6.05 -2.41 -23.20
C THR A 101 -6.87 -2.29 -21.92
N ALA A 102 -6.92 -3.39 -21.16
CA ALA A 102 -7.61 -3.46 -19.88
C ALA A 102 -7.07 -2.41 -18.87
N THR A 103 -7.97 -1.78 -18.13
CA THR A 103 -7.59 -0.88 -17.04
C THR A 103 -7.13 -1.68 -15.83
N LEU A 104 -5.82 -1.74 -15.58
CA LEU A 104 -5.27 -2.45 -14.42
C LEU A 104 -5.18 -1.53 -13.19
N GLY A 105 -5.39 -2.11 -12.01
CA GLY A 105 -5.29 -1.36 -10.75
C GLY A 105 -3.88 -0.90 -10.39
N ARG A 106 -2.85 -1.53 -10.98
CA ARG A 106 -1.43 -1.14 -10.85
C ARG A 106 -0.96 -0.64 -12.21
N ASP A 107 -0.93 0.67 -12.38
CA ASP A 107 -0.58 1.31 -13.65
C ASP A 107 -0.18 2.78 -13.41
N ASP A 108 0.68 2.99 -12.42
CA ASP A 108 1.27 4.29 -12.10
C ASP A 108 2.76 4.23 -12.43
N ILE A 109 3.39 5.35 -12.80
CA ILE A 109 4.83 5.38 -13.07
C ILE A 109 5.68 5.03 -11.83
N SER A 110 5.16 5.27 -10.63
CA SER A 110 5.77 4.85 -9.36
C SER A 110 5.40 3.41 -8.97
N ASP A 111 4.65 2.67 -9.80
CA ASP A 111 4.46 1.24 -9.58
C ASP A 111 5.79 0.51 -9.71
N ARG A 112 6.01 -0.46 -8.82
CA ARG A 112 7.26 -1.21 -8.71
C ARG A 112 7.65 -1.98 -9.97
N MET A 113 6.69 -2.28 -10.85
CA MET A 113 6.89 -2.99 -12.13
C MET A 113 6.69 -2.07 -13.35
N GLY A 114 6.67 -0.76 -13.10
CA GLY A 114 6.37 0.28 -14.08
C GLY A 114 4.89 0.39 -14.44
N PRO A 115 4.55 1.31 -15.36
CA PRO A 115 3.24 1.40 -15.98
C PRO A 115 2.84 0.08 -16.67
N ASN A 116 1.55 -0.09 -16.96
CA ASN A 116 1.03 -1.30 -17.59
C ASN A 116 1.63 -1.51 -18.99
N ASN A 117 1.44 -0.53 -19.87
CA ASN A 117 1.97 -0.56 -21.23
C ASN A 117 3.26 0.24 -21.30
N ILE A 118 4.34 -0.35 -21.79
CA ILE A 118 5.66 0.29 -21.91
C ILE A 118 6.20 0.03 -23.31
N VAL A 119 6.43 1.07 -24.10
CA VAL A 119 7.13 0.95 -25.39
C VAL A 119 8.58 0.53 -25.13
N MET A 120 8.99 -0.58 -25.73
CA MET A 120 10.32 -1.16 -25.51
C MET A 120 11.28 -0.78 -26.63
N THR A 121 10.93 -1.12 -27.87
CA THR A 121 11.74 -0.92 -29.08
C THR A 121 10.87 -1.00 -30.33
N TRP A 122 11.46 -0.72 -31.48
CA TRP A 122 10.92 -1.09 -32.80
C TRP A 122 11.55 -2.40 -33.29
N LYS A 123 10.78 -3.21 -34.01
CA LYS A 123 11.29 -4.38 -34.76
C LYS A 123 11.75 -3.97 -36.16
N ASP A 124 11.02 -3.07 -36.79
CA ASP A 124 11.22 -2.53 -38.13
C ASP A 124 10.52 -1.15 -38.23
N ASP A 125 10.38 -0.58 -39.43
CA ASP A 125 9.76 0.74 -39.61
C ASP A 125 8.24 0.75 -39.36
N ASP A 126 7.63 -0.43 -39.27
CA ASP A 126 6.18 -0.58 -39.19
C ASP A 126 5.70 -1.17 -37.86
N ASN A 127 6.56 -1.88 -37.12
CA ASN A 127 6.13 -2.65 -35.95
C ASN A 127 6.85 -2.25 -34.66
N ILE A 128 6.04 -1.93 -33.65
CA ILE A 128 6.46 -1.48 -32.32
C ILE A 128 6.31 -2.63 -31.32
N VAL A 129 7.34 -2.88 -30.52
CA VAL A 129 7.27 -3.80 -29.38
C VAL A 129 6.92 -3.03 -28.12
N TYR A 130 5.90 -3.48 -27.41
CA TYR A 130 5.55 -2.97 -26.09
C TYR A 130 5.32 -4.11 -25.11
N ARG A 131 5.59 -3.86 -23.83
CA ARG A 131 5.21 -4.76 -22.74
C ARG A 131 3.83 -4.42 -22.24
N SER A 132 3.01 -5.42 -21.93
CA SER A 132 1.71 -5.25 -21.27
C SER A 132 1.47 -6.34 -20.21
N ARG A 133 0.69 -6.04 -19.18
CA ARG A 133 0.23 -7.02 -18.17
C ARG A 133 -1.23 -7.43 -18.37
N LYS A 134 -1.82 -7.11 -19.53
CA LYS A 134 -3.24 -7.32 -19.83
C LYS A 134 -3.69 -8.79 -19.80
N GLN A 135 -2.76 -9.74 -19.97
CA GLN A 135 -2.99 -11.19 -20.01
C GLN A 135 -2.28 -11.92 -18.86
N SER A 136 -2.31 -11.37 -17.65
CA SER A 136 -1.73 -12.02 -16.47
C SER A 136 -2.58 -11.79 -15.24
N PHE A 137 -2.68 -12.81 -14.38
CA PHE A 137 -3.18 -12.63 -13.02
C PHE A 137 -2.11 -12.13 -12.06
N ASN A 138 -0.85 -12.46 -12.32
CA ASN A 138 0.26 -12.05 -11.49
C ASN A 138 0.72 -10.66 -11.92
N SER A 139 0.49 -9.67 -11.07
CA SER A 139 0.82 -8.27 -11.33
C SER A 139 2.32 -7.95 -11.50
N PHE A 140 3.21 -8.92 -11.24
CA PHE A 140 4.64 -8.82 -11.50
C PHE A 140 5.02 -9.28 -12.92
N LYS A 141 4.22 -10.15 -13.54
CA LYS A 141 4.45 -10.68 -14.89
C LYS A 141 3.82 -9.79 -15.96
N GLY A 142 4.55 -9.55 -17.04
CA GLY A 142 4.06 -8.87 -18.24
C GLY A 142 4.67 -9.51 -19.49
N GLN A 143 3.90 -9.52 -20.57
CA GLN A 143 4.24 -10.13 -21.85
C GLN A 143 4.64 -9.05 -22.87
N LEU A 144 5.37 -9.46 -23.90
CA LEU A 144 5.75 -8.59 -25.02
C LEU A 144 4.76 -8.76 -26.17
N PHE A 145 4.32 -7.64 -26.71
CA PHE A 145 3.38 -7.57 -27.83
C PHE A 145 3.98 -6.73 -28.95
N LEU A 146 3.62 -7.09 -30.18
CA LEU A 146 3.90 -6.34 -31.39
C LEU A 146 2.63 -5.63 -31.85
N ILE A 147 2.71 -4.34 -32.11
CA ILE A 147 1.62 -3.54 -32.70
C ILE A 147 2.13 -2.83 -33.94
N ASN A 148 1.32 -2.82 -35.01
CA ASN A 148 1.65 -2.09 -36.22
C ASN A 148 1.45 -0.58 -35.99
N LYS A 149 2.24 0.27 -36.66
CA LYS A 149 2.14 1.72 -36.59
C LYS A 149 0.79 2.25 -37.07
N ASP A 150 0.12 1.51 -37.94
CA ASP A 150 -1.22 1.84 -38.47
C ASP A 150 -2.34 1.30 -37.53
N GLY A 151 -1.98 0.71 -36.38
CA GLY A 151 -2.90 0.20 -35.37
C GLY A 151 -3.32 -1.25 -35.57
N GLY A 152 -4.44 -1.62 -34.93
CA GLY A 152 -5.07 -2.93 -35.01
C GLY A 152 -4.76 -3.87 -33.84
N MET A 153 -5.14 -5.16 -33.95
CA MET A 153 -4.85 -6.15 -32.91
C MET A 153 -3.35 -6.39 -32.75
N SER A 154 -2.88 -6.35 -31.50
CA SER A 154 -1.49 -6.70 -31.18
C SER A 154 -1.24 -8.21 -31.21
N GLU A 155 -0.09 -8.61 -31.74
CA GLU A 155 0.41 -10.00 -31.70
C GLU A 155 1.26 -10.21 -30.43
N GLU A 156 1.02 -11.27 -29.68
CA GLU A 156 1.88 -11.65 -28.55
C GLU A 156 3.17 -12.30 -29.09
N LEU A 157 4.34 -11.84 -28.66
CA LEU A 157 5.59 -12.54 -28.97
C LEU A 157 5.60 -13.90 -28.26
N PRO A 158 6.23 -14.94 -28.84
CA PRO A 158 6.20 -16.31 -28.31
C PRO A 158 7.09 -16.52 -27.07
N LEU A 159 6.83 -15.72 -26.03
CA LEU A 159 7.55 -15.66 -24.77
C LEU A 159 6.52 -15.48 -23.62
N PRO A 160 6.61 -16.25 -22.53
CA PRO A 160 5.62 -16.23 -21.46
C PRO A 160 5.69 -14.95 -20.61
N VAL A 161 6.86 -14.31 -20.57
CA VAL A 161 7.15 -13.05 -19.89
C VAL A 161 8.27 -12.29 -20.63
N GLY A 162 8.31 -10.96 -20.49
CA GLY A 162 9.42 -10.15 -20.99
C GLY A 162 9.47 -8.72 -20.45
N GLY A 163 10.66 -8.14 -20.54
CA GLY A 163 11.00 -6.77 -20.16
C GLY A 163 11.67 -6.02 -21.33
N PHE A 164 12.68 -5.20 -21.02
CA PHE A 164 13.43 -4.49 -22.04
C PHE A 164 14.13 -5.45 -23.02
N CYS A 165 14.13 -5.09 -24.30
CA CYS A 165 14.57 -5.98 -25.37
C CYS A 165 15.13 -5.22 -26.59
N SER A 166 15.91 -5.93 -27.42
CA SER A 166 16.53 -5.41 -28.64
C SER A 166 16.78 -6.53 -29.66
N TYR A 167 16.37 -6.31 -30.91
CA TYR A 167 16.52 -7.29 -32.00
C TYR A 167 17.95 -7.37 -32.53
N SER A 168 18.35 -8.56 -32.98
CA SER A 168 19.53 -8.70 -33.84
C SER A 168 19.37 -7.90 -35.15
N PRO A 169 20.47 -7.50 -35.82
CA PRO A 169 20.38 -6.71 -37.07
C PRO A 169 19.53 -7.37 -38.18
N ASP A 170 19.50 -8.69 -38.24
CA ASP A 170 18.71 -9.49 -39.18
C ASP A 170 17.30 -9.84 -38.66
N LYS A 171 16.98 -9.42 -37.42
CA LYS A 171 15.70 -9.62 -36.72
C LYS A 171 15.35 -11.09 -36.45
N SER A 172 16.29 -12.01 -36.63
CA SER A 172 16.10 -13.45 -36.39
C SER A 172 16.19 -13.83 -34.91
N LYS A 173 16.75 -12.93 -34.08
CA LYS A 173 16.93 -13.12 -32.64
C LYS A 173 16.51 -11.88 -31.84
N LEU A 174 16.21 -12.09 -30.55
CA LEU A 174 15.90 -11.04 -29.59
C LEU A 174 16.79 -11.19 -28.35
N ALA A 175 17.56 -10.17 -28.02
CA ALA A 175 18.15 -10.03 -26.69
C ALA A 175 17.12 -9.39 -25.76
N TYR A 176 16.82 -10.00 -24.61
CA TYR A 176 15.77 -9.51 -23.72
C TYR A 176 16.02 -9.87 -22.25
N ASN A 177 15.42 -9.06 -21.38
CA ASN A 177 15.20 -9.36 -19.97
C ASN A 177 13.90 -10.15 -19.80
N ARG A 178 13.90 -11.18 -18.94
CA ARG A 178 12.71 -11.99 -18.61
C ARG A 178 11.91 -11.38 -17.45
N VAL A 179 12.59 -10.65 -16.56
CA VAL A 179 12.03 -9.98 -15.38
C VAL A 179 12.09 -8.48 -15.62
N CYS A 180 11.04 -7.75 -15.21
CA CYS A 180 10.98 -6.30 -15.31
C CYS A 180 10.79 -5.71 -13.91
N ARG A 181 11.85 -5.10 -13.36
CA ARG A 181 11.87 -4.55 -11.99
C ARG A 181 12.56 -3.19 -11.87
N GLU A 182 12.78 -2.51 -12.99
CA GLU A 182 13.65 -1.33 -13.10
C GLU A 182 13.12 -0.09 -12.37
N PHE A 183 11.86 -0.13 -11.94
CA PHE A 183 11.19 0.90 -11.14
C PHE A 183 11.23 0.61 -9.63
N ARG A 184 11.80 -0.50 -9.20
CA ARG A 184 11.96 -0.80 -7.77
C ARG A 184 13.02 0.11 -7.16
N THR A 185 12.69 0.61 -5.98
CA THR A 185 13.55 1.43 -5.12
C THR A 185 14.44 0.56 -4.25
N TRP A 186 15.22 -0.32 -4.90
CA TRP A 186 16.09 -1.30 -4.25
C TRP A 186 17.36 -1.52 -5.10
N LYS A 187 18.43 -0.79 -4.76
CA LYS A 187 19.74 -0.88 -5.43
C LYS A 187 20.53 -2.08 -4.91
N TYR A 188 21.45 -2.59 -5.74
CA TYR A 188 22.39 -3.67 -5.39
C TYR A 188 21.71 -4.99 -5.00
N TYR A 189 20.50 -5.21 -5.50
CA TYR A 189 19.69 -6.38 -5.22
C TYR A 189 20.30 -7.66 -5.80
N ARG A 190 20.22 -8.76 -5.04
CA ARG A 190 20.79 -10.08 -5.39
C ARG A 190 19.79 -11.23 -5.22
N GLY A 191 18.50 -10.92 -5.07
CA GLY A 191 17.46 -11.92 -4.86
C GLY A 191 16.99 -12.59 -6.15
N GLY A 192 15.96 -13.43 -6.07
CA GLY A 192 15.48 -14.23 -7.19
C GLY A 192 15.04 -13.46 -8.44
N MET A 193 14.64 -12.19 -8.29
CA MET A 193 14.27 -11.34 -9.43
C MET A 193 15.47 -10.66 -10.12
N THR A 194 16.70 -10.95 -9.72
CA THR A 194 17.88 -10.43 -10.42
C THR A 194 17.89 -11.07 -11.80
N ASP A 195 17.97 -10.23 -12.84
CA ASP A 195 17.84 -10.69 -14.21
C ASP A 195 19.17 -10.63 -14.96
N ASP A 196 19.22 -11.47 -15.98
CA ASP A 196 20.30 -11.61 -16.95
C ASP A 196 19.82 -11.17 -18.33
N ILE A 197 20.77 -11.06 -19.27
CA ILE A 197 20.46 -10.89 -20.68
C ILE A 197 20.36 -12.27 -21.35
N TRP A 198 19.23 -12.51 -21.99
CA TRP A 198 18.95 -13.75 -22.72
C TRP A 198 18.80 -13.48 -24.21
N ILE A 199 19.31 -14.37 -25.05
CA ILE A 199 19.09 -14.35 -26.50
C ILE A 199 18.08 -15.45 -26.84
N TYR A 200 16.94 -15.06 -27.41
CA TYR A 200 15.97 -15.98 -28.02
C TYR A 200 16.12 -15.97 -29.53
N ASP A 201 16.21 -17.16 -30.14
CA ASP A 201 16.25 -17.33 -31.61
C ASP A 201 14.87 -17.77 -32.10
N PHE A 202 14.22 -16.96 -32.93
CA PHE A 202 12.85 -17.22 -33.39
C PHE A 202 12.76 -18.42 -34.34
N ASN A 203 13.84 -18.77 -35.05
CA ASN A 203 13.86 -19.86 -36.03
C ASN A 203 13.98 -21.21 -35.34
N THR A 204 14.93 -21.31 -34.39
CA THR A 204 15.25 -22.55 -33.68
C THR A 204 14.48 -22.70 -32.37
N ARG A 205 13.91 -21.61 -31.86
CA ARG A 205 13.23 -21.50 -30.56
C ARG A 205 14.14 -21.84 -29.38
N THR A 206 15.44 -21.66 -29.53
CA THR A 206 16.42 -21.86 -28.46
C THR A 206 16.71 -20.57 -27.72
N ILE A 207 17.09 -20.69 -26.45
CA ILE A 207 17.49 -19.58 -25.59
C ILE A 207 18.92 -19.73 -25.07
N GLU A 208 19.69 -18.64 -25.00
CA GLU A 208 21.05 -18.58 -24.46
C GLU A 208 21.14 -17.48 -23.38
N ASN A 209 21.63 -17.81 -22.17
CA ASN A 209 22.04 -16.81 -21.17
C ASN A 209 23.44 -16.32 -21.51
N ILE A 210 23.64 -15.03 -21.72
CA ILE A 210 24.96 -14.48 -22.10
C ILE A 210 25.69 -13.75 -20.96
N THR A 211 25.02 -13.47 -19.85
CA THR A 211 25.62 -12.70 -18.74
C THR A 211 25.88 -13.52 -17.49
N ASN A 212 24.91 -14.36 -17.08
CA ASN A 212 24.95 -15.24 -15.91
C ASN A 212 25.67 -14.63 -14.69
N ASN A 213 25.14 -13.52 -14.17
CA ASN A 213 25.75 -12.77 -13.07
C ASN A 213 24.81 -12.72 -11.84
N PRO A 214 25.34 -12.78 -10.60
CA PRO A 214 24.52 -12.50 -9.42
C PRO A 214 23.99 -11.06 -9.35
N ALA A 215 24.62 -10.14 -10.07
CA ALA A 215 24.20 -8.75 -10.23
C ALA A 215 23.13 -8.59 -11.31
N GLN A 216 22.46 -7.44 -11.33
CA GLN A 216 21.46 -7.17 -12.37
C GLN A 216 22.15 -6.78 -13.67
N ASP A 217 21.81 -7.48 -14.75
CA ASP A 217 22.20 -7.16 -16.11
C ASP A 217 20.94 -6.87 -16.94
N ILE A 218 20.70 -5.59 -17.25
CA ILE A 218 19.41 -5.10 -17.76
C ILE A 218 19.57 -4.13 -18.94
N PHE A 219 18.48 -3.88 -19.66
CA PHE A 219 18.42 -3.00 -20.83
C PHE A 219 19.34 -3.45 -21.99
N PRO A 220 19.14 -4.65 -22.56
CA PRO A 220 19.92 -5.10 -23.71
C PRO A 220 19.71 -4.20 -24.91
N MET A 221 20.80 -3.87 -25.59
CA MET A 221 20.87 -3.01 -26.76
C MET A 221 21.81 -3.64 -27.79
N TRP A 222 21.27 -4.25 -28.83
CA TRP A 222 22.02 -5.03 -29.81
C TRP A 222 22.45 -4.16 -31.00
N LYS A 223 23.76 -4.10 -31.28
CA LYS A 223 24.32 -3.45 -32.47
C LYS A 223 25.45 -4.28 -33.06
N GLY A 224 25.28 -4.73 -34.31
CA GLY A 224 26.28 -5.55 -34.99
C GLY A 224 26.54 -6.86 -34.26
N ASP A 225 27.79 -7.11 -33.91
CA ASP A 225 28.27 -8.27 -33.14
C ASP A 225 28.36 -8.01 -31.62
N LYS A 226 27.73 -6.94 -31.13
CA LYS A 226 27.79 -6.52 -29.72
C LYS A 226 26.41 -6.34 -29.11
N ILE A 227 26.29 -6.67 -27.83
CA ILE A 227 25.12 -6.36 -26.99
C ILE A 227 25.59 -5.47 -25.84
N TYR A 228 25.13 -4.22 -25.85
CA TYR A 228 25.33 -3.26 -24.78
C TYR A 228 24.25 -3.44 -23.72
N PHE A 229 24.56 -3.20 -22.46
CA PHE A 229 23.61 -3.33 -21.36
C PHE A 229 24.11 -2.56 -20.12
N CYS A 230 23.25 -2.50 -19.12
CA CYS A 230 23.52 -1.88 -17.83
C CYS A 230 23.79 -2.96 -16.77
N SER A 231 24.88 -2.85 -16.00
CA SER A 231 25.16 -3.72 -14.85
C SER A 231 25.52 -3.00 -13.54
N ASP A 232 25.03 -3.52 -12.39
CA ASP A 232 25.42 -3.12 -11.04
C ASP A 232 26.45 -4.08 -10.40
N ARG A 233 27.15 -4.85 -11.24
CA ARG A 233 28.16 -5.84 -10.80
C ARG A 233 29.29 -5.26 -9.96
N ASP A 234 29.57 -3.97 -10.13
CA ASP A 234 30.54 -3.19 -9.37
C ASP A 234 29.89 -2.10 -8.52
N ARG A 235 28.62 -2.32 -8.14
CA ARG A 235 27.76 -1.47 -7.31
C ARG A 235 26.99 -0.43 -8.09
N THR A 236 27.60 0.63 -8.60
CA THR A 236 26.86 1.68 -9.33
C THR A 236 26.54 1.22 -10.74
N MET A 237 25.29 1.40 -11.17
CA MET A 237 24.84 0.95 -12.47
C MET A 237 25.61 1.67 -13.60
N ASN A 238 26.34 0.91 -14.42
CA ASN A 238 27.18 1.43 -15.51
C ASN A 238 26.89 0.70 -16.83
N LEU A 239 27.34 1.28 -17.95
CA LEU A 239 27.27 0.62 -19.25
C LEU A 239 28.37 -0.44 -19.38
N PHE A 240 27.98 -1.60 -19.91
CA PHE A 240 28.82 -2.72 -20.28
C PHE A 240 28.49 -3.15 -21.71
N VAL A 241 29.38 -3.94 -22.30
CA VAL A 241 29.15 -4.59 -23.59
C VAL A 241 29.63 -6.02 -23.56
N TYR A 242 28.85 -6.90 -24.17
CA TYR A 242 29.18 -8.28 -24.47
C TYR A 242 29.46 -8.42 -25.96
N ASP A 243 30.62 -8.97 -26.30
CA ASP A 243 31.02 -9.30 -27.67
C ASP A 243 30.54 -10.72 -28.02
N LEU A 244 29.71 -10.85 -29.06
CA LEU A 244 29.11 -12.13 -29.44
C LEU A 244 30.12 -13.11 -30.03
N ASN A 245 31.22 -12.63 -30.60
CA ASN A 245 32.26 -13.45 -31.20
C ASN A 245 33.27 -13.93 -30.15
N ALA A 246 33.78 -12.99 -29.34
CA ALA A 246 34.74 -13.29 -28.28
C ALA A 246 34.08 -13.96 -27.06
N LYS A 247 32.76 -13.76 -26.88
CA LYS A 247 32.01 -14.14 -25.67
C LYS A 247 32.58 -13.50 -24.40
N GLU A 248 33.00 -12.25 -24.51
CA GLU A 248 33.62 -11.48 -23.42
C GLU A 248 32.79 -10.25 -23.07
N THR A 249 32.71 -9.96 -21.78
CA THR A 249 32.08 -8.75 -21.25
C THR A 249 33.13 -7.73 -20.83
N ARG A 250 32.97 -6.45 -21.22
CA ARG A 250 33.79 -5.33 -20.74
C ARG A 250 32.96 -4.15 -20.26
N LYS A 251 33.52 -3.38 -19.32
CA LYS A 251 32.93 -2.15 -18.78
C LYS A 251 33.22 -0.95 -19.71
N LEU A 252 32.23 -0.06 -19.85
CA LEU A 252 32.31 1.12 -20.74
C LEU A 252 32.37 2.44 -19.99
N THR A 253 31.57 2.60 -18.93
CA THR A 253 31.52 3.83 -18.13
C THR A 253 31.91 3.56 -16.69
N ASN A 254 32.41 4.55 -15.94
CA ASN A 254 32.89 4.39 -14.56
C ASN A 254 32.24 5.39 -13.58
N TYR A 255 30.93 5.58 -13.66
CA TYR A 255 30.20 6.40 -12.70
C TYR A 255 30.20 5.77 -11.31
N THR A 256 30.36 6.61 -10.28
CA THR A 256 30.36 6.21 -8.87
C THR A 256 29.31 6.95 -8.04
N ASN A 257 28.76 8.05 -8.58
CA ASN A 257 27.78 8.86 -7.85
C ASN A 257 26.36 8.41 -8.17
N TYR A 258 25.91 8.50 -9.43
CA TYR A 258 24.56 8.09 -9.85
C TYR A 258 24.60 6.92 -10.80
N ASP A 259 23.52 6.14 -10.78
CA ASP A 259 23.27 5.04 -11.71
C ASP A 259 23.04 5.57 -13.14
N VAL A 260 23.50 4.83 -14.14
CA VAL A 260 23.00 4.94 -15.51
C VAL A 260 21.58 4.41 -15.55
N LYS A 261 20.62 5.23 -15.98
CA LYS A 261 19.19 4.89 -16.00
C LYS A 261 18.61 4.98 -17.40
N PHE A 262 17.73 4.02 -17.71
CA PHE A 262 16.93 3.94 -18.94
C PHE A 262 17.70 4.25 -20.24
N PRO A 263 18.82 3.55 -20.52
CA PRO A 263 19.55 3.76 -21.75
C PRO A 263 18.72 3.36 -22.97
N SER A 264 18.98 4.02 -24.10
CA SER A 264 18.35 3.74 -25.39
C SER A 264 19.37 3.85 -26.50
N LEU A 265 19.46 2.79 -27.31
CA LEU A 265 20.34 2.69 -28.47
C LEU A 265 19.76 3.47 -29.66
N GLY A 266 20.61 4.29 -30.28
CA GLY A 266 20.38 4.90 -31.59
C GLY A 266 21.38 4.42 -32.65
N ASP A 267 21.51 5.18 -33.73
CA ASP A 267 22.33 4.79 -34.89
C ASP A 267 23.82 4.68 -34.56
N GLU A 268 24.33 5.68 -33.84
CA GLU A 268 25.76 5.88 -33.56
C GLU A 268 26.05 6.14 -32.07
N ALA A 269 25.01 6.23 -31.24
CA ALA A 269 25.15 6.56 -29.82
C ALA A 269 24.09 5.87 -28.96
N ILE A 270 24.37 5.76 -27.65
CA ILE A 270 23.40 5.38 -26.62
C ILE A 270 23.08 6.62 -25.79
N ALA A 271 21.80 6.99 -25.69
CA ALA A 271 21.35 8.06 -24.81
C ALA A 271 20.90 7.48 -23.46
N TYR A 272 21.26 8.11 -22.34
CA TYR A 272 20.87 7.64 -21.01
C TYR A 272 20.80 8.78 -19.99
N GLU A 273 20.13 8.51 -18.87
CA GLU A 273 20.05 9.42 -17.73
C GLU A 273 21.20 9.15 -16.73
N ASN A 274 21.83 10.21 -16.21
CA ASN A 274 22.73 10.13 -15.05
C ASN A 274 22.66 11.43 -14.23
N GLY A 275 22.30 11.33 -12.95
CA GLY A 275 22.22 12.50 -12.05
C GLY A 275 21.23 13.58 -12.50
N GLY A 276 20.14 13.20 -13.18
CA GLY A 276 19.14 14.11 -13.73
C GLY A 276 19.51 14.73 -15.09
N TYR A 277 20.67 14.41 -15.65
CA TYR A 277 21.11 14.87 -16.97
C TYR A 277 21.00 13.78 -18.03
N ILE A 278 21.01 14.18 -19.30
CA ILE A 278 21.18 13.27 -20.43
C ILE A 278 22.65 13.20 -20.81
N TYR A 279 23.13 11.99 -21.04
CA TYR A 279 24.43 11.71 -21.62
C TYR A 279 24.27 10.95 -22.94
N LEU A 280 25.20 11.20 -23.87
CA LEU A 280 25.35 10.45 -25.11
C LEU A 280 26.67 9.68 -25.06
N PHE A 281 26.60 8.35 -25.08
CA PHE A 281 27.76 7.48 -25.28
C PHE A 281 27.93 7.19 -26.76
N ASP A 282 29.00 7.71 -27.36
CA ASP A 282 29.32 7.50 -28.77
C ASP A 282 29.90 6.09 -28.99
N LEU A 283 29.33 5.33 -29.94
CA LEU A 283 29.67 3.92 -30.15
C LEU A 283 31.04 3.71 -30.82
N ASN A 284 31.59 4.74 -31.48
CA ASN A 284 32.85 4.64 -32.21
C ASN A 284 34.05 4.98 -31.32
N SER A 285 33.95 6.08 -30.59
CA SER A 285 34.97 6.59 -29.67
C SER A 285 34.86 5.99 -28.27
N GLU A 286 33.69 5.43 -27.94
CA GLU A 286 33.35 4.88 -26.63
C GLU A 286 33.50 5.91 -25.49
N GLN A 287 33.12 7.15 -25.79
CA GLN A 287 33.14 8.27 -24.84
C GLN A 287 31.73 8.76 -24.55
N SER A 288 31.49 9.09 -23.28
CA SER A 288 30.26 9.72 -22.81
C SER A 288 30.40 11.24 -22.77
N THR A 289 29.44 11.95 -23.36
CA THR A 289 29.36 13.42 -23.28
C THR A 289 28.03 13.84 -22.67
N GLN A 290 28.07 14.74 -21.69
CA GLN A 290 26.85 15.35 -21.12
C GLN A 290 26.21 16.27 -22.16
N LEU A 291 24.90 16.13 -22.37
CA LEU A 291 24.12 16.99 -23.24
C LEU A 291 23.61 18.19 -22.44
N ASN A 292 24.03 19.40 -22.81
CA ASN A 292 23.50 20.63 -22.20
C ASN A 292 22.13 20.95 -22.80
N VAL A 293 21.09 20.89 -21.99
CA VAL A 293 19.69 21.11 -22.40
C VAL A 293 19.11 22.29 -21.66
N GLN A 294 18.45 23.18 -22.39
CA GLN A 294 17.70 24.32 -21.87
C GLN A 294 16.21 24.11 -22.10
N ILE A 295 15.38 24.43 -21.11
CA ILE A 295 13.91 24.38 -21.20
C ILE A 295 13.38 25.79 -20.95
N ALA A 296 12.65 26.35 -21.93
CA ALA A 296 12.08 27.70 -21.84
C ALA A 296 10.53 27.63 -21.82
N ASN A 297 9.98 27.09 -20.72
CA ASN A 297 8.54 26.95 -20.52
C ASN A 297 8.05 27.77 -19.33
N ASP A 298 6.73 27.84 -19.16
CA ASP A 298 6.04 28.46 -18.03
C ASP A 298 5.83 27.52 -16.83
N PHE A 299 6.22 26.24 -16.94
CA PHE A 299 6.24 25.21 -15.87
C PHE A 299 4.92 25.07 -15.09
N ILE A 300 3.77 25.10 -15.76
CA ILE A 300 2.41 25.12 -15.18
C ILE A 300 2.23 24.16 -13.98
N THR A 301 2.67 22.91 -14.12
CA THR A 301 2.51 21.85 -13.10
C THR A 301 3.36 22.06 -11.85
N GLY A 302 4.45 22.83 -11.94
CA GLY A 302 5.36 23.16 -10.83
C GLY A 302 5.18 24.57 -10.26
N ARG A 303 4.24 25.36 -10.77
CA ARG A 303 3.90 26.69 -10.24
C ARG A 303 3.10 26.59 -8.94
N ASN A 304 3.08 27.70 -8.19
CA ASN A 304 2.20 27.81 -7.03
C ASN A 304 0.74 27.63 -7.45
N GLN A 305 -0.02 26.87 -6.67
CA GLN A 305 -1.40 26.49 -6.99
C GLN A 305 -2.33 26.72 -5.80
N LEU A 306 -3.53 27.24 -6.08
CA LEU A 306 -4.59 27.29 -5.09
C LEU A 306 -5.16 25.88 -4.89
N LYS A 307 -4.98 25.32 -3.69
CA LYS A 307 -5.44 23.97 -3.34
C LYS A 307 -6.53 24.01 -2.28
N ASP A 308 -7.31 22.94 -2.28
CA ASP A 308 -8.38 22.71 -1.30
C ASP A 308 -7.83 21.90 -0.13
N ALA A 309 -7.33 22.58 0.91
CA ALA A 309 -6.76 21.92 2.09
C ALA A 309 -7.78 21.03 2.80
N GLY A 310 -9.09 21.35 2.71
CA GLY A 310 -10.17 20.51 3.25
C GLY A 310 -10.21 19.07 2.71
N LYS A 311 -9.55 18.78 1.58
CA LYS A 311 -9.42 17.41 1.03
C LYS A 311 -8.31 16.59 1.68
N SER A 312 -7.39 17.25 2.41
CA SER A 312 -6.13 16.73 2.94
C SER A 312 -5.98 16.96 4.45
N ILE A 313 -7.09 16.87 5.19
CA ILE A 313 -7.11 16.93 6.66
C ILE A 313 -6.48 15.66 7.22
N ASN A 314 -5.48 15.81 8.09
CA ASN A 314 -4.77 14.70 8.76
C ASN A 314 -5.03 14.65 10.28
N SER A 315 -5.45 15.77 10.88
CA SER A 315 -5.69 15.91 12.33
C SER A 315 -6.75 16.99 12.57
N TYR A 316 -7.46 16.90 13.69
CA TYR A 316 -8.54 17.83 14.02
C TYR A 316 -8.88 17.81 15.52
N ALA A 317 -9.30 18.95 16.05
CA ALA A 317 -9.81 19.08 17.41
C ALA A 317 -10.96 20.11 17.50
N ILE A 318 -11.66 20.15 18.64
CA ILE A 318 -12.80 21.04 18.90
C ILE A 318 -12.43 22.09 19.94
N SER A 319 -12.89 23.34 19.75
CA SER A 319 -12.69 24.40 20.75
C SER A 319 -13.45 24.09 22.05
N PRO A 320 -13.05 24.62 23.22
CA PRO A 320 -13.66 24.29 24.52
C PRO A 320 -15.18 24.46 24.61
N ALA A 321 -15.72 25.49 23.94
CA ALA A 321 -17.17 25.75 23.87
C ALA A 321 -17.85 25.22 22.59
N GLY A 322 -17.12 24.46 21.75
CA GLY A 322 -17.56 23.92 20.46
C GLY A 322 -18.07 24.97 19.46
N LYS A 323 -17.46 26.15 19.45
CA LYS A 323 -17.78 27.23 18.50
C LYS A 323 -16.90 27.19 17.24
N ARG A 324 -15.72 26.59 17.34
CA ARG A 324 -14.76 26.41 16.24
C ARG A 324 -14.21 25.00 16.27
N LEU A 325 -13.73 24.55 15.11
CA LEU A 325 -12.85 23.40 14.97
C LEU A 325 -11.46 23.87 14.57
N VAL A 326 -10.44 23.13 14.96
CA VAL A 326 -9.09 23.27 14.43
C VAL A 326 -8.75 22.05 13.57
N PHE A 327 -8.03 22.25 12.47
CA PHE A 327 -7.63 21.22 11.53
C PHE A 327 -6.15 21.37 11.19
N GLY A 328 -5.39 20.27 11.24
CA GLY A 328 -4.12 20.15 10.53
C GLY A 328 -4.42 19.63 9.13
N ALA A 329 -4.12 20.42 8.10
CA ALA A 329 -4.51 20.13 6.73
C ALA A 329 -3.50 20.69 5.72
N ARG A 330 -2.99 19.85 4.83
CA ARG A 330 -1.97 20.23 3.82
C ARG A 330 -0.76 20.97 4.44
N GLY A 331 -0.30 20.52 5.61
CA GLY A 331 0.85 21.12 6.29
C GLY A 331 0.54 22.38 7.11
N ASP A 332 -0.70 22.88 7.12
CA ASP A 332 -1.09 24.10 7.82
C ASP A 332 -2.16 23.88 8.89
N VAL A 333 -2.21 24.82 9.86
CA VAL A 333 -3.16 24.82 10.98
C VAL A 333 -4.30 25.79 10.71
N PHE A 334 -5.51 25.25 10.49
CA PHE A 334 -6.71 26.04 10.23
C PHE A 334 -7.63 26.09 11.44
N THR A 335 -8.21 27.26 11.74
CA THR A 335 -9.40 27.36 12.60
C THR A 335 -10.64 27.70 11.78
N VAL A 336 -11.70 26.92 11.95
CA VAL A 336 -12.93 27.00 11.15
C VAL A 336 -14.15 27.21 12.06
N PRO A 337 -15.04 28.17 11.78
CA PRO A 337 -16.24 28.38 12.58
C PRO A 337 -17.27 27.28 12.37
N VAL A 338 -17.96 26.87 13.44
CA VAL A 338 -19.02 25.85 13.35
C VAL A 338 -20.29 26.38 12.68
N LYS A 339 -20.63 27.66 12.88
CA LYS A 339 -21.86 28.28 12.35
C LYS A 339 -21.60 29.48 11.45
N SER A 340 -20.92 30.51 11.98
CA SER A 340 -20.66 31.75 11.27
C SER A 340 -19.34 32.36 11.69
N GLY A 341 -18.68 33.08 10.78
CA GLY A 341 -17.38 33.71 11.00
C GLY A 341 -16.42 33.44 9.84
N ILE A 342 -15.15 33.74 10.06
CA ILE A 342 -14.07 33.50 9.09
C ILE A 342 -13.29 32.23 9.42
N THR A 343 -12.93 31.49 8.38
CA THR A 343 -11.84 30.50 8.41
C THR A 343 -10.52 31.24 8.46
N LYS A 344 -9.61 30.82 9.34
CA LYS A 344 -8.25 31.35 9.44
C LYS A 344 -7.26 30.23 9.23
N ASP A 345 -6.25 30.49 8.43
CA ASP A 345 -5.01 29.72 8.38
C ASP A 345 -4.03 30.43 9.32
N LEU A 346 -3.52 29.69 10.32
CA LEU A 346 -2.71 30.25 11.41
C LEU A 346 -1.20 30.19 11.12
N THR A 347 -0.76 29.32 10.21
CA THR A 347 0.67 29.03 10.00
C THR A 347 1.16 29.45 8.62
N LEU A 348 0.31 29.37 7.59
CA LEU A 348 0.59 29.89 6.25
C LEU A 348 1.92 29.38 5.66
N SER A 349 2.17 28.08 5.74
CA SER A 349 3.48 27.46 5.47
C SER A 349 3.41 26.32 4.46
N SER A 350 3.85 26.57 3.22
CA SER A 350 3.90 25.50 2.20
C SER A 350 5.09 24.54 2.35
N GLY A 351 6.17 24.95 3.01
CA GLY A 351 7.40 24.17 3.18
C GLY A 351 7.56 23.51 4.55
N VAL A 352 6.47 23.39 5.30
CA VAL A 352 6.45 22.87 6.68
C VAL A 352 5.27 21.92 6.82
N HIS A 353 5.40 20.91 7.67
CA HIS A 353 4.35 19.97 7.99
C HIS A 353 3.83 20.16 9.41
N ASP A 354 2.96 21.15 9.57
CA ASP A 354 2.20 21.34 10.80
C ASP A 354 1.04 20.34 10.87
N ARG A 355 1.03 19.54 11.94
CA ARG A 355 0.11 18.41 12.12
C ARG A 355 -0.18 18.15 13.59
N ASN A 356 -1.04 17.15 13.85
CA ASN A 356 -1.36 16.71 15.22
C ASN A 356 -1.86 17.87 16.09
N VAL A 357 -2.83 18.62 15.56
CA VAL A 357 -3.37 19.81 16.22
C VAL A 357 -4.23 19.44 17.43
N GLU A 358 -4.10 20.20 18.51
CA GLU A 358 -4.97 20.13 19.70
C GLU A 358 -5.31 21.54 20.20
N TRP A 359 -6.51 21.70 20.78
CA TRP A 359 -6.95 22.95 21.38
C TRP A 359 -6.79 22.88 22.90
N SER A 360 -6.16 23.88 23.51
CA SER A 360 -6.03 23.94 24.96
C SER A 360 -7.40 24.02 25.66
N PRO A 361 -7.59 23.37 26.82
CA PRO A 361 -8.86 23.41 27.56
C PRO A 361 -9.34 24.82 27.94
N ASP A 362 -8.43 25.76 28.22
CA ASP A 362 -8.75 27.17 28.48
C ASP A 362 -9.17 27.96 27.23
N GLY A 363 -8.92 27.40 26.05
CA GLY A 363 -9.26 27.95 24.75
C GLY A 363 -8.25 28.95 24.19
N MET A 364 -7.15 29.24 24.89
CA MET A 364 -6.18 30.26 24.50
C MET A 364 -5.25 29.81 23.37
N TYR A 365 -4.82 28.54 23.40
CA TYR A 365 -3.74 28.03 22.56
C TYR A 365 -4.18 26.88 21.67
N ILE A 366 -3.49 26.76 20.53
CA ILE A 366 -3.46 25.58 19.69
C ILE A 366 -2.05 25.02 19.76
N SER A 367 -1.91 23.74 20.12
CA SER A 367 -0.64 23.02 19.99
C SER A 367 -0.61 22.22 18.69
N TYR A 368 0.58 22.05 18.13
CA TYR A 368 0.80 21.23 16.94
C TYR A 368 2.26 20.75 16.89
N ILE A 369 2.52 19.71 16.11
CA ILE A 369 3.88 19.29 15.75
C ILE A 369 4.25 19.98 14.44
N SER A 370 5.42 20.59 14.38
CA SER A 370 5.99 21.27 13.22
C SER A 370 7.39 20.76 12.95
N ASP A 371 7.80 20.71 11.68
CA ASP A 371 9.15 20.38 11.26
C ASP A 371 9.95 21.59 10.74
N VAL A 372 9.52 22.82 11.08
CA VAL A 372 10.14 24.08 10.63
C VAL A 372 11.62 24.22 11.01
N THR A 373 12.06 23.55 12.08
CA THR A 373 13.48 23.50 12.51
C THR A 373 14.29 22.45 11.75
N GLY A 374 13.64 21.67 10.90
CA GLY A 374 14.18 20.47 10.28
C GLY A 374 13.91 19.20 11.08
N GLU A 375 13.39 19.26 12.30
CA GLU A 375 13.05 18.10 13.15
C GLU A 375 11.64 18.24 13.76
N ASP A 376 11.02 17.15 14.22
CA ASP A 376 9.65 17.17 14.76
C ASP A 376 9.59 17.85 16.14
N GLU A 377 9.15 19.11 16.20
CA GLU A 377 9.03 19.91 17.42
C GLU A 377 7.59 20.30 17.74
N ILE A 378 7.27 20.41 19.02
CA ILE A 378 5.97 20.89 19.50
C ILE A 378 6.00 22.42 19.52
N TYR A 379 4.97 23.02 18.94
CA TYR A 379 4.72 24.46 18.95
C TYR A 379 3.35 24.77 19.55
N ILE A 380 3.21 26.00 20.06
CA ILE A 380 1.92 26.58 20.41
C ILE A 380 1.72 27.92 19.71
N ILE A 381 0.47 28.24 19.37
CA ILE A 381 0.05 29.54 18.85
C ILE A 381 -1.27 29.95 19.49
N ASN A 382 -1.52 31.25 19.66
CA ASN A 382 -2.83 31.75 20.07
C ASN A 382 -3.91 31.29 19.07
N GLN A 383 -5.09 30.92 19.57
CA GLN A 383 -6.18 30.38 18.74
C GLN A 383 -6.67 31.30 17.62
N ASP A 384 -6.40 32.60 17.73
CA ASP A 384 -6.76 33.60 16.73
C ASP A 384 -5.59 34.05 15.84
N GLY A 385 -4.38 33.55 16.09
CA GLY A 385 -3.14 33.93 15.38
C GLY A 385 -2.63 35.32 15.72
N SER A 386 -2.98 35.87 16.89
CA SER A 386 -2.59 37.23 17.29
C SER A 386 -1.10 37.41 17.60
N ASP A 387 -0.43 36.35 18.07
CA ASP A 387 1.01 36.33 18.38
C ASP A 387 1.75 35.27 17.54
N PRO A 388 3.06 35.45 17.29
CA PRO A 388 3.88 34.43 16.62
C PRO A 388 3.90 33.09 17.37
N PRO A 389 4.06 31.96 16.65
CA PRO A 389 4.24 30.65 17.30
C PRO A 389 5.41 30.62 18.28
N VAL A 390 5.23 29.89 19.38
CA VAL A 390 6.27 29.60 20.38
C VAL A 390 6.68 28.15 20.26
N GLN A 391 7.96 27.90 20.02
CA GLN A 391 8.56 26.56 20.05
C GLN A 391 8.62 26.08 21.50
N ILE A 392 8.07 24.90 21.79
CA ILE A 392 8.00 24.34 23.15
C ILE A 392 9.07 23.28 23.41
N THR A 393 9.46 22.53 22.37
CA THR A 393 10.53 21.51 22.45
C THR A 393 11.66 21.83 21.48
N MET A 394 12.86 21.31 21.76
CA MET A 394 14.07 21.59 20.97
C MET A 394 14.93 20.32 20.81
N ASN A 395 15.71 20.29 19.72
CA ASN A 395 16.71 19.25 19.42
C ASN A 395 16.13 17.84 19.37
N ALA A 396 14.93 17.68 18.82
CA ALA A 396 14.33 16.36 18.61
C ALA A 396 15.20 15.50 17.69
N ASP A 397 15.33 14.22 18.04
CA ASP A 397 16.01 13.19 17.26
C ASP A 397 15.14 11.93 17.13
N THR A 398 13.82 12.14 17.11
CA THR A 398 12.79 11.11 17.08
C THR A 398 11.50 11.65 16.48
N TYR A 399 10.63 10.74 16.03
CA TYR A 399 9.28 11.11 15.58
C TYR A 399 8.33 11.20 16.78
N LYS A 400 7.65 12.33 16.93
CA LYS A 400 6.67 12.57 18.01
C LYS A 400 5.25 12.19 17.59
N TYR A 401 4.50 11.56 18.49
CA TYR A 401 3.07 11.29 18.32
C TYR A 401 2.20 12.38 18.94
N ASN A 402 0.87 12.28 18.75
CA ASN A 402 -0.08 13.34 19.09
C ASN A 402 0.08 13.84 20.55
N PRO A 403 0.47 15.11 20.76
CA PRO A 403 0.55 15.68 22.09
C PRO A 403 -0.86 15.96 22.60
N ILE A 404 -1.10 15.81 23.91
CA ILE A 404 -2.39 16.15 24.54
C ILE A 404 -2.20 17.11 25.72
N TRP A 405 -3.10 18.09 25.84
CA TRP A 405 -3.08 19.07 26.91
C TRP A 405 -3.48 18.49 28.27
N SER A 406 -2.82 18.94 29.33
CA SER A 406 -3.33 18.82 30.69
C SER A 406 -4.60 19.66 30.87
N PRO A 407 -5.56 19.25 31.71
CA PRO A 407 -6.78 20.01 32.00
C PRO A 407 -6.57 21.48 32.39
N ASP A 408 -5.48 21.80 33.07
CA ASP A 408 -5.10 23.17 33.44
C ASP A 408 -4.42 23.99 32.31
N SER A 409 -4.24 23.40 31.12
CA SER A 409 -3.59 24.01 29.95
C SER A 409 -2.12 24.38 30.12
N LYS A 410 -1.41 23.79 31.10
CA LYS A 410 0.01 24.12 31.38
C LYS A 410 1.02 23.09 30.84
N LYS A 411 0.58 21.88 30.50
CA LYS A 411 1.47 20.79 30.09
C LYS A 411 0.95 20.08 28.86
N LEU A 412 1.88 19.52 28.07
CA LEU A 412 1.60 18.67 26.91
C LEU A 412 2.25 17.30 27.09
N LEU A 413 1.49 16.23 26.96
CA LEU A 413 1.92 14.82 27.10
C LEU A 413 1.95 14.11 25.75
N TRP A 414 3.03 13.40 25.42
CA TRP A 414 3.15 12.64 24.17
C TRP A 414 4.01 11.39 24.31
N GLY A 415 3.78 10.43 23.41
CA GLY A 415 4.71 9.34 23.15
C GLY A 415 5.57 9.60 21.90
N ASP A 416 6.70 8.92 21.75
CA ASP A 416 7.57 9.06 20.57
C ASP A 416 8.11 7.71 20.04
N LYS A 417 8.89 7.79 18.95
CA LYS A 417 9.50 6.61 18.31
C LYS A 417 10.71 6.05 19.06
N LYS A 418 11.21 6.76 20.08
CA LYS A 418 12.22 6.24 21.03
C LYS A 418 11.60 5.41 22.14
N LEU A 419 10.28 5.21 22.09
CA LEU A 419 9.51 4.41 23.04
C LEU A 419 9.45 5.07 24.43
N CYS A 420 9.45 6.40 24.47
CA CYS A 420 9.26 7.19 25.67
C CYS A 420 7.83 7.76 25.72
N LEU A 421 7.26 7.85 26.92
CA LEU A 421 6.10 8.69 27.25
C LEU A 421 6.62 9.84 28.11
N GLN A 422 6.29 11.08 27.74
CA GLN A 422 6.86 12.26 28.39
C GLN A 422 5.93 13.46 28.28
N TYR A 423 6.08 14.42 29.20
CA TYR A 423 5.39 15.69 29.13
C TYR A 423 6.36 16.88 29.20
N VAL A 424 5.88 18.03 28.73
CA VAL A 424 6.60 19.32 28.79
C VAL A 424 5.71 20.35 29.45
N ASP A 425 6.30 21.15 30.33
CA ASP A 425 5.66 22.33 30.89
C ASP A 425 5.87 23.52 29.95
N ILE A 426 4.79 24.19 29.52
CA ILE A 426 4.87 25.16 28.42
C ILE A 426 5.56 26.47 28.82
N GLU A 427 5.61 26.79 30.11
CA GLU A 427 6.24 28.03 30.60
C GLU A 427 7.75 27.83 30.78
N THR A 428 8.14 26.70 31.39
CA THR A 428 9.55 26.39 31.68
C THR A 428 10.26 25.66 30.53
N GLN A 429 9.50 25.05 29.62
CA GLN A 429 9.98 24.17 28.54
C GLN A 429 10.75 22.94 29.05
N GLU A 430 10.59 22.59 30.33
CA GLU A 430 11.20 21.40 30.93
C GLU A 430 10.45 20.14 30.50
N VAL A 431 11.18 19.19 29.90
CA VAL A 431 10.64 17.88 29.52
C VAL A 431 10.89 16.87 30.64
N THR A 432 9.84 16.18 31.08
CA THR A 432 9.89 15.10 32.06
C THR A 432 9.46 13.78 31.42
N VAL A 433 10.32 12.76 31.53
CA VAL A 433 10.00 11.38 31.13
C VAL A 433 9.08 10.74 32.18
N VAL A 434 7.97 10.18 31.72
CA VAL A 434 6.96 9.46 32.53
C VAL A 434 7.24 7.96 32.53
N ALA A 435 7.54 7.39 31.36
CA ALA A 435 7.80 5.97 31.19
C ALA A 435 8.64 5.70 29.93
N GLU A 436 9.38 4.59 29.95
CA GLU A 436 10.17 4.09 28.82
C GLU A 436 9.96 2.58 28.68
N THR A 437 10.13 2.06 27.47
CA THR A 437 10.02 0.63 27.20
C THR A 437 10.91 0.18 26.05
N ASN A 438 11.15 -1.12 25.93
CA ASN A 438 11.76 -1.75 24.76
C ASN A 438 10.76 -2.59 23.96
N GLU A 439 9.47 -2.46 24.27
CA GLU A 439 8.41 -3.33 23.72
C GLU A 439 7.69 -2.67 22.54
N TRP A 440 7.02 -1.53 22.77
CA TRP A 440 6.28 -0.81 21.74
C TRP A 440 6.04 0.66 22.11
N GLU A 441 5.48 1.44 21.18
CA GLU A 441 5.24 2.88 21.35
C GLU A 441 4.06 3.16 22.29
N TYR A 442 4.17 4.22 23.10
CA TYR A 442 3.04 4.75 23.86
C TYR A 442 2.10 5.53 22.96
N ARG A 443 0.84 5.08 22.85
CA ARG A 443 -0.21 5.69 22.01
C ARG A 443 -1.50 6.01 22.77
N ASP A 444 -1.67 5.40 23.94
CA ASP A 444 -2.89 5.45 24.73
C ASP A 444 -2.56 5.99 26.13
N TYR A 445 -2.85 7.28 26.35
CA TYR A 445 -2.57 7.98 27.60
C TYR A 445 -3.58 9.12 27.84
N CYS A 446 -3.80 9.48 29.10
CA CYS A 446 -4.64 10.62 29.48
C CYS A 446 -4.22 11.23 30.82
N TRP A 447 -4.58 12.49 31.01
CA TRP A 447 -4.45 13.22 32.27
C TRP A 447 -5.67 12.98 33.17
N SER A 448 -5.46 12.97 34.48
CA SER A 448 -6.54 13.08 35.46
C SER A 448 -7.12 14.50 35.48
N PRO A 449 -8.42 14.68 35.78
CA PRO A 449 -9.06 16.00 35.84
C PRO A 449 -8.41 17.02 36.79
N ASP A 450 -7.72 16.55 37.83
CA ASP A 450 -7.03 17.38 38.82
C ASP A 450 -5.54 17.62 38.47
N ASN A 451 -5.06 17.13 37.33
CA ASN A 451 -3.69 17.24 36.83
C ASN A 451 -2.62 16.51 37.67
N ASN A 452 -2.99 15.73 38.69
CA ASN A 452 -2.02 15.04 39.57
C ASN A 452 -1.59 13.66 39.06
N TRP A 453 -2.33 13.07 38.12
CA TRP A 453 -2.08 11.71 37.63
C TRP A 453 -2.08 11.64 36.10
N ILE A 454 -1.28 10.71 35.59
CA ILE A 454 -1.32 10.25 34.20
C ILE A 454 -1.70 8.78 34.19
N ALA A 455 -2.71 8.41 33.41
CA ALA A 455 -3.00 7.02 33.10
C ALA A 455 -2.49 6.67 31.71
N TYR A 456 -1.83 5.53 31.54
CA TYR A 456 -1.30 5.11 30.25
C TYR A 456 -1.31 3.59 30.08
N THR A 457 -1.27 3.16 28.82
CA THR A 457 -1.12 1.75 28.47
C THR A 457 0.37 1.42 28.35
N GLN A 458 0.88 0.57 29.24
CA GLN A 458 2.21 -0.01 29.17
C GLN A 458 2.22 -1.16 28.15
N PRO A 459 2.99 -1.06 27.05
CA PRO A 459 3.11 -2.15 26.08
C PRO A 459 3.89 -3.34 26.64
N ALA A 460 3.66 -4.54 26.08
CA ALA A 460 4.28 -5.79 26.51
C ALA A 460 4.56 -6.74 25.34
N GLN A 461 5.68 -7.48 25.39
CA GLN A 461 6.23 -8.32 24.30
C GLN A 461 5.27 -9.36 23.71
N ARG A 462 4.32 -9.86 24.50
CA ARG A 462 3.39 -10.94 24.12
C ARG A 462 1.92 -10.51 24.03
N GLY A 463 1.68 -9.22 23.88
CA GLY A 463 0.36 -8.69 23.51
C GLY A 463 -0.60 -8.38 24.66
N GLU A 464 -0.23 -8.69 25.91
CA GLU A 464 -1.07 -8.40 27.08
C GLU A 464 -0.62 -7.10 27.77
N SER A 465 -0.93 -5.95 27.14
CA SER A 465 -0.63 -4.62 27.69
C SER A 465 -1.37 -4.37 29.02
N LYS A 466 -0.81 -3.48 29.85
CA LYS A 466 -1.36 -3.14 31.17
C LYS A 466 -1.69 -1.65 31.26
N ILE A 467 -2.65 -1.29 32.10
CA ILE A 467 -2.87 0.11 32.47
C ILE A 467 -2.00 0.45 33.69
N TYR A 468 -1.34 1.60 33.64
CA TYR A 468 -0.57 2.18 34.74
C TYR A 468 -1.14 3.55 35.13
N LEU A 469 -0.98 3.90 36.41
CA LEU A 469 -1.14 5.24 36.94
C LEU A 469 0.22 5.78 37.38
N TYR A 470 0.57 6.98 36.92
CA TYR A 470 1.75 7.72 37.33
C TYR A 470 1.33 8.97 38.09
N GLU A 471 1.87 9.16 39.30
CA GLU A 471 1.62 10.34 40.14
C GLU A 471 2.70 11.40 39.90
N LEU A 472 2.29 12.65 39.64
CA LEU A 472 3.23 13.70 39.23
C LEU A 472 4.16 14.16 40.36
N GLU A 473 3.68 14.20 41.61
CA GLU A 473 4.45 14.67 42.76
C GLU A 473 5.54 13.67 43.16
N SER A 474 5.17 12.41 43.34
CA SER A 474 6.10 11.34 43.74
C SER A 474 6.91 10.78 42.58
N LYS A 475 6.43 10.95 41.34
CA LYS A 475 6.97 10.35 40.11
C LYS A 475 6.94 8.82 40.13
N GLU A 476 6.03 8.22 40.90
CA GLU A 476 5.86 6.78 40.98
C GLU A 476 4.77 6.27 40.02
N ALA A 477 5.03 5.13 39.37
CA ALA A 477 4.08 4.47 38.48
C ALA A 477 3.61 3.13 39.07
N THR A 478 2.29 2.90 39.12
CA THR A 478 1.68 1.68 39.66
C THR A 478 0.72 1.04 38.65
N PRO A 479 0.80 -0.29 38.41
CA PRO A 479 -0.16 -0.97 37.55
C PRO A 479 -1.56 -1.04 38.20
N VAL A 480 -2.59 -0.74 37.41
CA VAL A 480 -4.00 -0.85 37.83
C VAL A 480 -4.74 -2.02 37.20
N THR A 481 -4.09 -2.73 36.27
CA THR A 481 -4.52 -4.03 35.76
C THR A 481 -3.41 -5.06 35.94
N ASP A 482 -3.78 -6.34 35.99
CA ASP A 482 -2.84 -7.45 35.88
C ASP A 482 -2.39 -7.66 34.42
N GLY A 483 -1.49 -8.63 34.20
CA GLY A 483 -0.96 -9.00 32.88
C GLY A 483 -1.56 -10.25 32.26
N TRP A 484 -2.71 -10.71 32.76
CA TRP A 484 -3.37 -11.91 32.23
C TRP A 484 -4.21 -11.62 30.97
N TYR A 485 -4.59 -10.36 30.78
CA TYR A 485 -5.45 -9.92 29.68
C TYR A 485 -5.07 -8.53 29.22
N GLY A 486 -5.02 -8.33 27.91
CA GLY A 486 -4.68 -7.07 27.29
C GLY A 486 -5.67 -6.01 27.71
N ALA A 487 -5.14 -4.89 28.21
CA ALA A 487 -5.88 -3.71 28.58
C ALA A 487 -5.32 -2.48 27.88
N GLY A 488 -6.19 -1.56 27.46
CA GLY A 488 -5.79 -0.33 26.77
C GLY A 488 -6.82 0.79 26.89
N ASN A 489 -6.60 1.89 26.17
CA ASN A 489 -7.52 3.04 26.09
C ASN A 489 -8.00 3.58 27.47
N PRO A 490 -7.10 3.89 28.43
CA PRO A 490 -7.52 4.40 29.74
C PRO A 490 -8.13 5.81 29.64
N THR A 491 -9.15 6.09 30.44
CA THR A 491 -9.77 7.42 30.56
C THR A 491 -10.37 7.65 31.94
N PHE A 492 -10.09 8.79 32.56
CA PHE A 492 -10.69 9.19 33.82
C PHE A 492 -12.14 9.67 33.61
N SER A 493 -13.01 9.41 34.58
CA SER A 493 -14.28 10.13 34.66
C SER A 493 -14.03 11.58 35.10
N THR A 494 -14.79 12.53 34.54
CA THR A 494 -14.63 13.95 34.91
C THR A 494 -14.88 14.27 36.38
N GLY A 495 -15.56 13.38 37.12
CA GLY A 495 -15.75 13.50 38.56
C GLY A 495 -14.66 12.82 39.40
N GLY A 496 -13.60 12.27 38.78
CA GLY A 496 -12.45 11.71 39.49
C GLY A 496 -12.72 10.41 40.28
N LYS A 497 -13.86 9.76 40.06
CA LYS A 497 -14.27 8.56 40.82
C LYS A 497 -13.79 7.26 40.19
N TYR A 498 -13.67 7.24 38.87
CA TYR A 498 -13.47 6.03 38.09
C TYR A 498 -12.37 6.24 37.05
N LEU A 499 -11.59 5.19 36.81
CA LEU A 499 -10.76 5.05 35.62
C LEU A 499 -11.34 3.95 34.74
N PHE A 500 -11.81 4.31 33.55
CA PHE A 500 -12.32 3.39 32.53
C PHE A 500 -11.19 2.92 31.62
N PHE A 501 -11.32 1.73 31.06
CA PHE A 501 -10.40 1.16 30.08
C PHE A 501 -11.07 0.03 29.29
N THR A 502 -10.46 -0.39 28.18
CA THR A 502 -10.89 -1.59 27.44
C THR A 502 -10.05 -2.79 27.85
N SER A 503 -10.63 -3.99 27.92
CA SER A 503 -9.85 -5.21 28.20
C SER A 503 -10.44 -6.47 27.55
N GLN A 504 -9.57 -7.37 27.10
CA GLN A 504 -9.91 -8.62 26.39
C GLN A 504 -10.12 -9.80 27.35
N ARG A 505 -11.21 -9.77 28.14
CA ARG A 505 -11.50 -10.81 29.16
C ARG A 505 -12.75 -11.65 28.88
N ASP A 506 -13.37 -11.47 27.71
CA ASP A 506 -14.62 -12.15 27.36
C ASP A 506 -14.37 -13.26 26.32
N PHE A 507 -14.57 -14.51 26.73
CA PHE A 507 -14.18 -15.69 25.93
C PHE A 507 -15.41 -16.40 25.35
N ASN A 508 -15.70 -16.13 24.07
CA ASN A 508 -16.79 -16.79 23.33
C ASN A 508 -16.23 -17.52 22.11
N PRO A 509 -15.89 -18.82 22.20
CA PRO A 509 -15.31 -19.55 21.09
C PRO A 509 -16.33 -19.76 19.96
N ILE A 510 -15.86 -19.61 18.72
CA ILE A 510 -16.62 -19.89 17.51
C ILE A 510 -16.01 -21.12 16.85
N TYR A 511 -16.82 -22.13 16.57
CA TYR A 511 -16.38 -23.31 15.83
C TYR A 511 -16.22 -23.00 14.34
N SER A 512 -15.09 -23.43 13.76
CA SER A 512 -14.89 -23.37 12.33
C SER A 512 -15.80 -24.38 11.61
N TRP A 513 -16.29 -23.99 10.42
CA TRP A 513 -17.07 -24.86 9.54
C TRP A 513 -16.22 -25.57 8.49
N THR A 514 -14.94 -25.21 8.36
CA THR A 514 -14.00 -25.85 7.43
C THR A 514 -13.24 -27.00 8.08
N GLU A 515 -13.03 -26.92 9.41
CA GLU A 515 -12.35 -27.94 10.20
C GLU A 515 -12.84 -27.90 11.66
N TRP A 516 -12.61 -28.97 12.42
CA TRP A 516 -12.85 -28.97 13.87
C TRP A 516 -11.77 -28.13 14.59
N ASN A 517 -11.98 -26.82 14.59
CA ASN A 517 -11.12 -25.84 15.22
C ASN A 517 -11.97 -24.70 15.79
N HIS A 518 -11.34 -23.78 16.51
CA HIS A 518 -12.01 -22.66 17.14
C HIS A 518 -11.29 -21.33 16.86
N ALA A 519 -12.04 -20.25 16.96
CA ALA A 519 -11.51 -18.89 16.95
C ALA A 519 -12.21 -18.07 18.03
N TYR A 520 -11.51 -17.07 18.55
CA TYR A 520 -12.10 -16.06 19.43
C TYR A 520 -12.13 -14.73 18.66
N ASN A 521 -13.32 -14.15 18.56
CA ASN A 521 -13.53 -12.81 18.04
C ASN A 521 -14.19 -11.97 19.14
N ASP A 522 -14.16 -10.65 19.02
CA ASP A 522 -14.94 -9.74 19.86
C ASP A 522 -14.73 -9.96 21.38
N MET A 523 -13.48 -10.10 21.83
CA MET A 523 -13.16 -10.44 23.23
C MET A 523 -13.17 -9.24 24.20
N SER A 524 -13.24 -8.01 23.70
CA SER A 524 -13.10 -6.82 24.53
C SER A 524 -14.44 -6.39 25.11
N LYS A 525 -14.41 -5.83 26.33
CA LYS A 525 -15.46 -4.96 26.90
C LYS A 525 -14.84 -3.67 27.45
N ILE A 526 -15.67 -2.75 27.91
CA ILE A 526 -15.26 -1.60 28.73
C ILE A 526 -15.36 -2.01 30.20
N TYR A 527 -14.29 -1.75 30.94
CA TYR A 527 -14.18 -1.97 32.38
C TYR A 527 -13.90 -0.63 33.05
N PHE A 528 -14.10 -0.58 34.36
CA PHE A 528 -13.63 0.52 35.19
C PHE A 528 -13.11 0.01 36.52
N VAL A 529 -12.32 0.86 37.19
CA VAL A 529 -11.89 0.68 38.57
C VAL A 529 -12.31 1.90 39.39
N THR A 530 -12.71 1.68 40.65
CA THR A 530 -12.91 2.77 41.62
C THR A 530 -11.56 3.23 42.17
N LEU A 531 -11.28 4.53 42.03
CA LEU A 531 -10.00 5.10 42.42
C LEU A 531 -9.83 5.12 43.93
N ALA A 532 -10.85 5.57 44.67
CA ALA A 532 -10.89 5.47 46.12
C ALA A 532 -11.66 4.21 46.57
N LYS A 533 -11.22 3.58 47.67
CA LYS A 533 -11.90 2.42 48.28
C LYS A 533 -13.31 2.74 48.75
N SER A 534 -13.55 4.00 49.13
CA SER A 534 -14.84 4.49 49.64
C SER A 534 -15.83 4.86 48.55
N THR A 535 -15.45 4.82 47.26
CA THR A 535 -16.36 5.10 46.16
C THR A 535 -17.36 3.95 46.01
N PRO A 536 -18.67 4.20 46.18
CA PRO A 536 -19.71 3.18 45.98
C PRO A 536 -19.70 2.62 44.55
N SER A 537 -20.11 1.36 44.38
CA SER A 537 -20.27 0.81 43.03
C SER A 537 -21.48 1.45 42.35
N PRO A 538 -21.40 1.82 41.05
CA PRO A 538 -22.57 2.29 40.31
C PRO A 538 -23.62 1.20 40.08
N PHE A 539 -23.32 -0.05 40.43
CA PHE A 539 -24.20 -1.23 40.29
C PHE A 539 -24.55 -1.84 41.66
N GLU A 540 -24.59 -1.04 42.73
CA GLU A 540 -25.07 -1.51 44.04
C GLU A 540 -26.52 -1.97 43.94
N TYR A 541 -26.85 -3.11 44.57
CA TYR A 541 -28.22 -3.60 44.63
C TYR A 541 -29.07 -2.66 45.47
N GLU A 542 -30.18 -2.17 44.91
CA GLU A 542 -31.17 -1.40 45.66
C GLU A 542 -31.82 -2.29 46.75
N ASN A 543 -31.86 -1.80 47.98
CA ASN A 543 -32.58 -2.44 49.09
C ASN A 543 -33.65 -1.46 49.58
N ASP A 544 -34.91 -1.69 49.19
CA ASP A 544 -36.06 -0.88 49.62
C ASP A 544 -36.35 -1.12 51.10
N GLU A 545 -35.69 -0.35 51.99
CA GLU A 545 -36.10 -0.27 53.38
C GLU A 545 -37.24 0.74 53.56
N VAL A 546 -38.25 0.35 54.33
CA VAL A 546 -39.39 1.21 54.65
C VAL A 546 -38.91 2.40 55.46
N GLU A 547 -39.02 3.62 54.93
CA GLU A 547 -38.83 4.85 55.70
C GLU A 547 -39.80 4.89 56.87
N VAL A 548 -39.30 4.60 58.07
CA VAL A 548 -40.03 4.87 59.31
C VAL A 548 -40.03 6.38 59.54
N LYS A 549 -41.08 7.05 59.06
CA LYS A 549 -41.38 8.43 59.43
C LYS A 549 -41.53 8.52 60.95
N LYS A 550 -40.61 9.23 61.61
CA LYS A 550 -40.83 9.74 62.96
C LYS A 550 -41.90 10.82 62.89
N GLU A 551 -43.06 10.54 63.48
CA GLU A 551 -44.11 11.51 63.75
C GLU A 551 -43.61 12.62 64.69
N GLY A 552 -43.96 13.86 64.36
CA GLY A 552 -43.77 15.02 65.21
C GLY A 552 -44.37 16.28 64.58
N GLN A 553 -45.66 16.52 64.86
CA GLN A 553 -46.39 17.81 64.97
C GLN A 553 -46.02 18.91 63.95
N GLY A 554 -46.83 19.30 62.97
CA GLY A 554 -48.25 19.61 63.04
C GLY A 554 -48.45 21.12 63.13
N THR A 555 -48.72 21.79 62.00
CA THR A 555 -49.78 22.80 61.81
C THR A 555 -49.88 23.20 60.34
N MET A 556 -51.12 23.25 59.86
CA MET A 556 -51.57 23.69 58.55
C MET A 556 -51.38 25.19 58.36
N ASP A 557 -51.13 25.63 57.12
CA ASP A 557 -51.96 26.67 56.50
C ASP A 557 -51.91 26.57 54.97
N GLU A 558 -53.10 26.69 54.37
CA GLU A 558 -53.39 26.58 52.95
C GLU A 558 -53.16 27.91 52.19
N ASP A 559 -52.95 27.77 50.87
CA ASP A 559 -53.70 28.44 49.80
C ASP A 559 -53.02 29.49 48.87
N LYS A 560 -53.25 29.23 47.55
CA LYS A 560 -53.30 30.11 46.35
C LYS A 560 -52.06 30.48 45.49
N LYS A 561 -52.04 29.79 44.33
CA LYS A 561 -52.02 30.23 42.91
C LYS A 561 -51.54 31.63 42.46
N ASP A 562 -50.73 31.55 41.39
CA ASP A 562 -50.62 32.36 40.16
C ASP A 562 -50.12 33.81 40.19
N ALA A 563 -48.92 34.06 39.62
CA ALA A 563 -48.62 35.19 38.72
C ALA A 563 -47.29 35.01 37.96
N LYS A 564 -47.34 35.28 36.64
CA LYS A 564 -46.19 35.50 35.74
C LYS A 564 -45.42 36.78 36.10
N GLY A 565 -44.10 36.77 35.91
CA GLY A 565 -43.28 37.98 35.81
C GLY A 565 -41.78 37.67 35.68
N GLU A 566 -41.16 38.14 34.60
CA GLU A 566 -39.73 38.10 34.30
C GLU A 566 -38.86 38.73 35.41
N LYS A 567 -37.69 38.13 35.67
CA LYS A 567 -36.39 38.83 35.79
C LYS A 567 -35.22 37.87 36.00
N ASP A 568 -34.25 38.00 35.11
CA ASP A 568 -32.81 38.12 35.33
C ASP A 568 -32.06 37.13 36.25
N ALA A 569 -31.16 36.41 35.59
CA ALA A 569 -29.75 36.24 35.98
C ALA A 569 -29.46 35.82 37.43
N LYS A 570 -29.43 34.49 37.64
CA LYS A 570 -28.36 33.87 38.44
C LYS A 570 -27.87 32.64 37.70
N GLY A 571 -26.72 32.82 37.05
CA GLY A 571 -25.90 31.72 36.57
C GLY A 571 -25.48 30.87 37.76
N ASP A 572 -25.72 29.58 37.62
CA ASP A 572 -25.13 28.56 38.47
C ASP A 572 -23.62 28.59 38.20
N LYS A 573 -22.91 29.35 39.05
CA LYS A 573 -21.46 29.30 39.13
C LYS A 573 -21.13 27.99 39.83
N ASP A 574 -20.91 26.96 39.04
CA ASP A 574 -20.11 25.80 39.42
C ASP A 574 -18.65 26.29 39.49
N THR A 575 -18.32 27.02 40.57
CA THR A 575 -16.93 27.26 40.98
C THR A 575 -16.49 25.97 41.65
N GLY A 576 -15.92 25.07 40.87
CA GLY A 576 -15.24 23.88 41.36
C GLY A 576 -14.07 24.31 42.24
N GLU A 577 -14.26 24.20 43.56
CA GLU A 577 -13.15 24.07 44.49
C GLU A 577 -12.45 22.74 44.21
N ASP A 578 -11.12 22.81 44.28
CA ASP A 578 -10.13 21.82 43.92
C ASP A 578 -10.14 20.63 44.91
N GLU A 579 -11.07 19.69 44.77
CA GLU A 579 -10.98 18.41 45.47
C GLU A 579 -10.02 17.49 44.70
N SER A 580 -8.77 17.39 45.18
CA SER A 580 -7.76 16.44 44.68
C SER A 580 -8.33 15.02 44.57
N ILE A 581 -8.08 14.34 43.45
CA ILE A 581 -8.55 12.98 43.23
C ILE A 581 -7.85 12.03 44.19
N LYS A 582 -8.62 11.38 45.06
CA LYS A 582 -8.11 10.35 45.97
C LYS A 582 -7.93 9.02 45.24
N VAL A 583 -6.71 8.50 45.24
CA VAL A 583 -6.36 7.17 44.69
C VAL A 583 -5.86 6.26 45.81
N ASP A 584 -6.58 5.18 46.10
CA ASP A 584 -6.16 4.15 47.05
C ASP A 584 -5.55 2.96 46.29
N LEU A 585 -4.22 2.96 46.08
CA LEU A 585 -3.53 1.94 45.27
C LEU A 585 -3.64 0.51 45.85
N ASP A 586 -3.74 0.37 47.17
CA ASP A 586 -3.88 -0.93 47.83
C ASP A 586 -5.17 -1.65 47.37
N GLY A 587 -5.00 -2.85 46.83
CA GLY A 587 -6.10 -3.67 46.29
C GLY A 587 -6.78 -3.12 45.02
N ILE A 588 -6.21 -2.13 44.32
CA ILE A 588 -6.86 -1.47 43.18
C ILE A 588 -7.30 -2.43 42.07
N ILE A 589 -6.47 -3.42 41.74
CA ILE A 589 -6.78 -4.43 40.71
C ILE A 589 -8.03 -5.26 41.09
N SER A 590 -8.26 -5.49 42.39
CA SER A 590 -9.43 -6.25 42.87
C SER A 590 -10.76 -5.48 42.75
N ARG A 591 -10.71 -4.18 42.43
CA ARG A 591 -11.89 -3.30 42.29
C ARG A 591 -12.33 -3.10 40.84
N ILE A 592 -11.82 -3.91 39.92
CA ILE A 592 -12.18 -3.86 38.49
C ILE A 592 -13.58 -4.44 38.28
N VAL A 593 -14.44 -3.70 37.57
CA VAL A 593 -15.80 -4.09 37.23
C VAL A 593 -16.05 -3.88 35.73
N ALA A 594 -16.77 -4.79 35.09
CA ALA A 594 -17.16 -4.67 33.67
C ALA A 594 -18.45 -3.84 33.53
N LEU A 595 -18.55 -3.03 32.48
CA LEU A 595 -19.86 -2.55 32.05
C LEU A 595 -20.71 -3.73 31.52
N PRO A 596 -22.01 -3.79 31.83
CA PRO A 596 -22.90 -4.86 31.36
C PRO A 596 -23.31 -4.60 29.90
N ILE A 597 -22.35 -4.75 28.98
CA ILE A 597 -22.48 -4.55 27.54
C ILE A 597 -21.92 -5.76 26.77
N ASP A 598 -22.40 -6.00 25.55
CA ASP A 598 -21.94 -7.11 24.71
C ASP A 598 -20.48 -6.97 24.29
N ALA A 599 -19.69 -8.04 24.37
CA ALA A 599 -18.30 -8.02 23.90
C ALA A 599 -18.16 -7.64 22.41
N GLY A 600 -17.03 -7.01 22.08
CA GLY A 600 -16.76 -6.39 20.78
C GLY A 600 -15.37 -5.76 20.69
N SER A 601 -15.25 -4.72 19.88
CA SER A 601 -14.11 -3.80 19.81
C SER A 601 -14.59 -2.41 20.19
N TYR A 602 -13.91 -1.78 21.15
CA TYR A 602 -14.25 -0.48 21.71
C TYR A 602 -13.14 0.52 21.47
N ARG A 603 -13.48 1.74 21.08
CA ARG A 603 -12.52 2.82 20.81
C ARG A 603 -13.08 4.16 21.23
N GLY A 604 -12.17 5.10 21.51
CA GLY A 604 -12.49 6.46 21.92
C GLY A 604 -13.45 6.45 23.09
N VAL A 605 -13.05 5.86 24.21
CA VAL A 605 -13.89 5.84 25.42
C VAL A 605 -13.75 7.18 26.12
N THR A 606 -14.87 7.79 26.52
CA THR A 606 -14.85 9.07 27.27
C THR A 606 -15.94 9.06 28.33
N ALA A 607 -15.60 9.39 29.58
CA ALA A 607 -16.52 9.37 30.71
C ALA A 607 -16.80 10.78 31.25
N ILE A 608 -18.02 11.27 31.05
CA ILE A 608 -18.50 12.54 31.59
C ILE A 608 -19.41 12.25 32.78
N LYS A 609 -18.92 12.45 34.01
CA LYS A 609 -19.59 12.07 35.26
C LYS A 609 -20.02 10.59 35.19
N ASP A 610 -21.32 10.31 35.15
CA ASP A 610 -21.91 8.97 35.12
C ASP A 610 -22.29 8.49 33.69
N GLN A 611 -21.82 9.18 32.65
CA GLN A 611 -22.12 8.89 31.25
C GLN A 611 -20.86 8.49 30.49
N VAL A 612 -20.87 7.31 29.86
CA VAL A 612 -19.73 6.76 29.13
C VAL A 612 -20.06 6.71 27.64
N TYR A 613 -19.33 7.48 26.83
CA TYR A 613 -19.43 7.48 25.37
C TYR A 613 -18.34 6.58 24.78
N TYR A 614 -18.64 5.89 23.68
CA TYR A 614 -17.67 5.03 23.00
C TYR A 614 -18.14 4.62 21.59
N VAL A 615 -17.19 4.29 20.72
CA VAL A 615 -17.45 3.64 19.44
C VAL A 615 -17.32 2.14 19.60
N LYS A 616 -18.38 1.41 19.22
CA LYS A 616 -18.45 -0.05 19.25
C LYS A 616 -18.42 -0.61 17.84
N SER A 617 -17.64 -1.66 17.64
CA SER A 617 -17.62 -2.49 16.43
C SER A 617 -17.70 -3.96 16.83
N LYS A 618 -18.46 -4.76 16.09
CA LYS A 618 -18.64 -6.19 16.36
C LYS A 618 -18.68 -6.93 15.03
N GLN A 619 -18.17 -8.15 14.96
CA GLN A 619 -18.20 -8.93 13.74
C GLN A 619 -19.64 -9.06 13.20
N GLY A 620 -19.83 -8.82 11.90
CA GLY A 620 -21.15 -8.86 11.26
C GLY A 620 -22.07 -7.65 11.53
N SER A 621 -21.64 -6.67 12.35
CA SER A 621 -22.42 -5.47 12.68
C SER A 621 -21.75 -4.20 12.14
N ALA A 622 -22.56 -3.18 11.87
CA ALA A 622 -22.02 -1.86 11.52
C ALA A 622 -21.41 -1.18 12.75
N THR A 623 -20.27 -0.51 12.57
CA THR A 623 -19.69 0.35 13.60
C THR A 623 -20.63 1.51 13.94
N ALA A 624 -20.81 1.79 15.24
CA ALA A 624 -21.67 2.87 15.72
C ALA A 624 -21.17 3.47 17.04
N LEU A 625 -21.59 4.70 17.31
CA LEU A 625 -21.38 5.44 18.55
C LEU A 625 -22.49 5.11 19.55
N TYR A 626 -22.11 4.88 20.80
CA TYR A 626 -22.99 4.53 21.91
C TYR A 626 -22.76 5.45 23.10
N LEU A 627 -23.80 5.52 23.94
CA LEU A 627 -23.78 6.09 25.28
C LEU A 627 -24.25 5.03 26.27
N TYR A 628 -23.50 4.83 27.34
CA TYR A 628 -23.91 4.07 28.52
C TYR A 628 -24.14 5.02 29.70
N ASP A 629 -25.35 5.00 30.27
CA ASP A 629 -25.72 5.77 31.47
C ASP A 629 -25.60 4.84 32.69
N LEU A 630 -24.59 5.07 33.55
CA LEU A 630 -24.28 4.20 34.70
C LEU A 630 -25.47 4.12 35.67
N LYS A 631 -26.13 5.24 35.94
CA LYS A 631 -27.25 5.32 36.90
C LYS A 631 -28.49 4.57 36.43
N LYS A 632 -28.71 4.51 35.12
CA LYS A 632 -29.85 3.80 34.52
C LYS A 632 -29.50 2.41 34.05
N GLU A 633 -28.23 2.03 34.18
CA GLU A 633 -27.64 0.82 33.63
C GLU A 633 -28.01 0.55 32.16
N LYS A 634 -28.01 1.61 31.33
CA LYS A 634 -28.58 1.55 29.97
C LYS A 634 -27.61 1.95 28.88
N GLU A 635 -27.37 1.03 27.93
CA GLU A 635 -26.71 1.29 26.64
C GLU A 635 -27.72 1.88 25.63
N THR A 636 -27.34 2.95 24.93
CA THR A 636 -28.12 3.61 23.88
C THR A 636 -27.27 3.83 22.64
N GLU A 637 -27.70 3.30 21.49
CA GLU A 637 -27.08 3.60 20.19
C GLU A 637 -27.40 5.04 19.77
N LEU A 638 -26.36 5.85 19.58
CA LEU A 638 -26.48 7.24 19.16
C LEU A 638 -26.50 7.38 17.64
N GLY A 639 -25.79 6.51 16.91
CA GLY A 639 -25.83 6.43 15.44
C GLY A 639 -24.53 5.92 14.82
N LYS A 640 -24.52 5.75 13.49
CA LYS A 640 -23.40 5.18 12.71
C LYS A 640 -22.26 6.18 12.46
N TYR A 641 -21.56 6.55 13.53
CA TYR A 641 -20.42 7.46 13.51
C TYR A 641 -19.14 6.70 13.90
N ARG A 642 -18.02 6.97 13.21
CA ARG A 642 -16.75 6.22 13.40
C ARG A 642 -15.81 6.85 14.43
N SER A 643 -15.95 8.14 14.70
CA SER A 643 -15.16 8.89 15.67
C SER A 643 -15.95 10.09 16.18
N TYR A 644 -15.59 10.55 17.38
CA TYR A 644 -16.13 11.74 18.01
C TYR A 644 -15.08 12.40 18.91
N ILE A 645 -15.28 13.68 19.25
CA ILE A 645 -14.53 14.40 20.29
C ILE A 645 -15.52 15.21 21.13
N ILE A 646 -15.43 15.15 22.46
CA ILE A 646 -16.25 15.96 23.37
C ILE A 646 -15.47 17.24 23.71
N SER A 647 -16.16 18.38 23.72
CA SER A 647 -15.53 19.67 24.07
C SER A 647 -15.11 19.71 25.54
N ALA A 648 -14.08 20.50 25.86
CA ALA A 648 -13.54 20.60 27.23
C ALA A 648 -14.58 21.09 28.27
N ASP A 649 -15.58 21.90 27.85
CA ASP A 649 -16.68 22.30 28.72
C ASP A 649 -17.77 21.22 28.91
N HIS A 650 -17.61 20.07 28.26
CA HIS A 650 -18.49 18.91 28.23
C HIS A 650 -19.91 19.20 27.73
N LYS A 651 -20.12 20.26 26.93
CA LYS A 651 -21.45 20.63 26.42
C LYS A 651 -21.64 20.30 24.95
N LYS A 652 -20.56 20.14 24.18
CA LYS A 652 -20.61 19.88 22.74
C LYS A 652 -19.90 18.59 22.38
N MET A 653 -20.30 18.02 21.25
CA MET A 653 -19.65 16.86 20.64
C MET A 653 -19.43 17.12 19.16
N MET A 654 -18.19 16.91 18.71
CA MET A 654 -17.86 16.82 17.30
C MET A 654 -18.02 15.38 16.82
N LEU A 655 -18.59 15.20 15.63
CA LEU A 655 -18.78 13.90 14.96
C LEU A 655 -18.14 13.91 13.58
N THR A 656 -17.59 12.76 13.17
CA THR A 656 -17.03 12.57 11.82
C THR A 656 -17.79 11.50 11.04
N THR A 657 -18.18 11.82 9.80
CA THR A 657 -18.82 10.91 8.85
C THR A 657 -18.15 11.02 7.48
N GLY A 658 -17.29 10.06 7.14
CA GLY A 658 -16.46 10.17 5.94
C GLY A 658 -15.51 11.38 6.05
N LYS A 659 -15.50 12.27 5.06
CA LYS A 659 -14.74 13.54 5.08
C LYS A 659 -15.57 14.75 5.55
N LYS A 660 -16.61 14.52 6.37
CA LYS A 660 -17.50 15.58 6.87
C LYS A 660 -17.48 15.63 8.40
N TYR A 661 -17.61 16.84 8.93
CA TYR A 661 -17.53 17.14 10.36
C TYR A 661 -18.78 17.88 10.81
N ALA A 662 -19.31 17.54 11.98
CA ALA A 662 -20.46 18.22 12.56
C ALA A 662 -20.22 18.46 14.05
N VAL A 663 -20.79 19.53 14.58
CA VAL A 663 -20.76 19.83 16.03
C VAL A 663 -22.19 19.95 16.53
N ILE A 664 -22.50 19.20 17.57
CA ILE A 664 -23.83 19.10 18.18
C ILE A 664 -23.76 19.35 19.69
N ASP A 665 -24.90 19.55 20.32
CA ASP A 665 -25.00 19.45 21.78
C ASP A 665 -24.69 18.03 22.24
N LEU A 666 -24.12 17.89 23.44
CA LEU A 666 -23.78 16.59 24.01
C LEU A 666 -25.06 15.71 24.08
N PRO A 667 -25.13 14.62 23.30
CA PRO A 667 -26.37 13.91 23.06
C PRO A 667 -26.66 12.90 24.18
N LYS A 668 -27.93 12.78 24.58
CA LYS A 668 -28.42 11.75 25.52
C LYS A 668 -29.25 10.66 24.85
N GLY A 669 -29.33 10.67 23.53
CA GLY A 669 -30.15 9.78 22.73
C GLY A 669 -29.79 9.88 21.24
N LYS A 670 -30.55 9.16 20.41
CA LYS A 670 -30.26 9.00 18.98
C LYS A 670 -30.07 10.34 18.27
N ILE A 671 -29.02 10.41 17.44
CA ILE A 671 -28.58 11.62 16.75
C ILE A 671 -29.00 11.53 15.28
N THR A 672 -29.31 12.68 14.69
CA THR A 672 -29.38 12.83 13.23
C THR A 672 -28.71 14.15 12.87
N VAL A 673 -27.53 14.05 12.28
CA VAL A 673 -26.78 15.21 11.80
C VAL A 673 -27.42 15.74 10.53
N LYS A 674 -27.85 17.02 10.56
CA LYS A 674 -28.41 17.73 9.41
C LYS A 674 -27.41 18.72 8.81
N ASP A 675 -26.66 19.40 9.68
CA ASP A 675 -25.73 20.44 9.31
C ASP A 675 -24.28 19.98 9.53
N TYR A 676 -23.41 20.29 8.57
CA TYR A 676 -21.98 20.00 8.62
C TYR A 676 -21.19 21.31 8.57
N VAL A 677 -20.00 21.32 9.16
CA VAL A 677 -19.08 22.45 9.11
C VAL A 677 -18.66 22.72 7.67
N ASP A 678 -18.75 23.98 7.26
CA ASP A 678 -18.35 24.41 5.92
C ASP A 678 -16.83 24.53 5.83
N LEU A 679 -16.21 23.63 5.06
CA LEU A 679 -14.77 23.60 4.81
C LEU A 679 -14.38 24.30 3.50
N SER A 680 -15.34 24.88 2.76
CA SER A 680 -15.09 25.44 1.43
C SER A 680 -14.06 26.56 1.40
N ASN A 681 -13.90 27.27 2.52
CA ASN A 681 -12.92 28.36 2.69
C ASN A 681 -11.53 27.89 3.18
N MET A 682 -11.30 26.58 3.35
CA MET A 682 -9.96 26.04 3.60
C MET A 682 -9.16 25.98 2.29
N LYS A 683 -8.73 27.16 1.83
CA LYS A 683 -7.95 27.34 0.61
C LYS A 683 -6.56 27.84 0.95
N ILE A 684 -5.55 27.22 0.34
CA ILE A 684 -4.14 27.56 0.51
C ILE A 684 -3.52 27.79 -0.87
N MET A 685 -2.68 28.82 -0.99
CA MET A 685 -1.82 28.97 -2.15
C MET A 685 -0.52 28.21 -1.88
N VAL A 686 -0.43 26.99 -2.40
CA VAL A 686 0.72 26.11 -2.14
C VAL A 686 1.89 26.54 -3.01
N ASP A 687 3.03 26.83 -2.39
CA ASP A 687 4.33 26.80 -3.07
C ASP A 687 4.78 25.34 -3.20
N LEU A 688 4.61 24.77 -4.40
CA LEU A 688 4.90 23.36 -4.65
C LEU A 688 6.40 23.05 -4.49
N LYS A 689 7.29 24.01 -4.74
CA LYS A 689 8.74 23.77 -4.63
C LYS A 689 9.13 23.63 -3.16
N ALA A 690 8.62 24.52 -2.31
CA ALA A 690 8.82 24.43 -0.86
C ALA A 690 8.18 23.14 -0.29
N GLU A 691 6.96 22.80 -0.73
CA GLU A 691 6.26 21.56 -0.33
C GLU A 691 7.05 20.31 -0.73
N TRP A 692 7.61 20.25 -1.94
CA TRP A 692 8.40 19.11 -2.39
C TRP A 692 9.73 18.96 -1.67
N GLU A 693 10.37 20.08 -1.31
CA GLU A 693 11.56 20.08 -0.45
C GLU A 693 11.26 19.55 0.95
N GLN A 694 10.14 19.99 1.55
CA GLN A 694 9.67 19.46 2.83
C GLN A 694 9.46 17.95 2.77
N ILE A 695 8.75 17.44 1.75
CA ILE A 695 8.43 16.01 1.61
C ILE A 695 9.72 15.18 1.40
N PHE A 696 10.69 15.70 0.65
CA PHE A 696 12.00 15.04 0.49
C PHE A 696 12.71 14.90 1.85
N ASN A 697 12.78 15.99 2.62
CA ASN A 697 13.43 16.01 3.93
C ASN A 697 12.69 15.13 4.94
N GLU A 698 11.36 15.14 4.92
CA GLU A 698 10.54 14.28 5.78
C GLU A 698 10.73 12.80 5.42
N SER A 699 10.83 12.47 4.13
CA SER A 699 11.10 11.09 3.69
C SER A 699 12.45 10.59 4.23
N TRP A 700 13.46 11.46 4.22
CA TRP A 700 14.78 11.17 4.79
C TRP A 700 14.71 10.93 6.31
N ARG A 701 14.01 11.80 7.06
CA ARG A 701 13.82 11.64 8.52
C ARG A 701 13.00 10.40 8.88
N GLN A 702 11.94 10.14 8.14
CA GLN A 702 11.10 8.96 8.37
C GLN A 702 11.91 7.66 8.22
N MET A 703 12.82 7.57 7.25
CA MET A 703 13.73 6.43 7.18
C MET A 703 14.70 6.40 8.38
N LYS A 704 15.30 7.53 8.74
CA LYS A 704 16.20 7.64 9.90
C LYS A 704 15.56 7.13 11.21
N TYR A 705 14.28 7.42 11.44
CA TYR A 705 13.60 7.10 12.71
C TYR A 705 12.89 5.74 12.76
N PHE A 706 12.57 5.14 11.62
CA PHE A 706 11.78 3.91 11.58
C PHE A 706 12.51 2.73 10.95
N PHE A 707 13.66 2.94 10.31
CA PHE A 707 14.41 1.85 9.71
C PHE A 707 14.88 0.87 10.80
N TYR A 708 14.67 -0.42 10.57
CA TYR A 708 14.86 -1.46 11.58
C TYR A 708 16.31 -1.53 12.11
N ALA A 709 17.28 -1.15 11.29
CA ALA A 709 18.71 -1.19 11.61
C ALA A 709 19.19 0.25 11.88
N PRO A 710 19.41 0.65 13.15
CA PRO A 710 19.78 2.03 13.49
C PRO A 710 21.09 2.51 12.85
N ASN A 711 21.95 1.59 12.42
CA ASN A 711 23.18 1.90 11.69
C ASN A 711 22.96 2.11 10.18
N MET A 712 21.71 2.11 9.68
CA MET A 712 21.34 2.34 8.29
C MET A 712 22.06 1.41 7.30
N HIS A 713 22.29 0.14 7.68
CA HIS A 713 23.12 -0.82 6.93
C HIS A 713 24.58 -0.36 6.68
N GLY A 714 25.08 0.57 7.48
CA GLY A 714 26.40 1.19 7.29
C GLY A 714 26.44 2.27 6.22
N VAL A 715 25.30 2.68 5.68
CA VAL A 715 25.18 3.81 4.76
C VAL A 715 25.27 5.12 5.55
N ASP A 716 26.11 6.05 5.09
CA ASP A 716 26.11 7.43 5.59
C ASP A 716 24.82 8.13 5.14
N TRP A 717 23.83 8.15 6.04
CA TRP A 717 22.50 8.61 5.70
C TRP A 717 22.43 10.12 5.48
N ASP A 718 23.22 10.91 6.20
CA ASP A 718 23.34 12.35 5.98
C ASP A 718 23.94 12.63 4.59
N ALA A 719 25.00 11.91 4.21
CA ALA A 719 25.59 12.03 2.87
C ALA A 719 24.60 11.63 1.76
N MET A 720 23.69 10.70 1.99
CA MET A 720 22.65 10.36 1.00
C MET A 720 21.66 11.52 0.80
N ARG A 721 21.29 12.26 1.86
CA ARG A 721 20.49 13.48 1.71
C ARG A 721 21.22 14.51 0.86
N GLU A 722 22.49 14.78 1.17
CA GLU A 722 23.32 15.75 0.44
C GLU A 722 23.53 15.37 -1.02
N LYS A 723 23.62 14.07 -1.30
CA LYS A 723 23.71 13.54 -2.66
C LYS A 723 22.45 13.87 -3.47
N TYR A 724 21.26 13.60 -2.96
CA TYR A 724 20.01 13.72 -3.74
C TYR A 724 19.32 15.09 -3.66
N ALA A 725 19.55 15.87 -2.60
CA ALA A 725 18.96 17.20 -2.42
C ALA A 725 19.17 18.17 -3.61
N PRO A 726 20.33 18.21 -4.30
CA PRO A 726 20.55 19.08 -5.46
C PRO A 726 19.64 18.81 -6.67
N LEU A 727 18.87 17.71 -6.67
CA LEU A 727 17.88 17.41 -7.72
C LEU A 727 16.51 18.01 -7.40
N VAL A 728 16.20 18.24 -6.13
CA VAL A 728 14.87 18.67 -5.65
C VAL A 728 14.41 20.01 -6.25
N PRO A 729 15.25 21.06 -6.37
CA PRO A 729 14.83 22.32 -6.98
C PRO A 729 14.33 22.19 -8.44
N TYR A 730 14.76 21.14 -9.13
CA TYR A 730 14.42 20.87 -10.53
C TYR A 730 13.14 20.06 -10.73
N VAL A 731 12.51 19.57 -9.65
CA VAL A 731 11.23 18.85 -9.71
C VAL A 731 10.17 19.75 -10.31
N ASN A 732 9.55 19.37 -11.43
CA ASN A 732 8.43 20.12 -12.01
C ASN A 732 7.16 19.28 -12.14
N ASN A 733 7.24 17.99 -11.83
CA ASN A 733 6.11 17.10 -11.66
C ASN A 733 6.30 16.30 -10.37
N ARG A 734 5.21 16.04 -9.62
CA ARG A 734 5.27 15.29 -8.37
C ARG A 734 5.82 13.85 -8.53
N ASN A 735 5.74 13.27 -9.74
CA ASN A 735 6.40 12.01 -10.07
C ASN A 735 7.94 12.10 -10.04
N ASP A 736 8.52 13.27 -10.35
CA ASP A 736 9.97 13.47 -10.28
C ASP A 736 10.44 13.39 -8.82
N LEU A 737 9.65 13.93 -7.88
CA LEU A 737 9.93 13.81 -6.46
C LEU A 737 9.86 12.35 -5.98
N ASN A 738 8.86 11.57 -6.44
CA ASN A 738 8.81 10.12 -6.12
C ASN A 738 10.06 9.40 -6.65
N TYR A 739 10.55 9.78 -7.82
CA TYR A 739 11.78 9.23 -8.38
C TYR A 739 13.00 9.57 -7.50
N ILE A 740 13.19 10.84 -7.12
CA ILE A 740 14.31 11.26 -6.27
C ILE A 740 14.28 10.55 -4.91
N ILE A 741 13.12 10.54 -4.24
CA ILE A 741 12.96 9.84 -2.95
C ILE A 741 13.25 8.35 -3.13
N GLY A 742 12.77 7.75 -4.22
CA GLY A 742 12.98 6.35 -4.55
C GLY A 742 14.45 5.98 -4.75
N GLU A 743 15.21 6.84 -5.43
CA GLU A 743 16.65 6.67 -5.58
C GLU A 743 17.39 6.80 -4.24
N MET A 744 17.01 7.76 -3.40
CA MET A 744 17.60 7.95 -2.06
C MET A 744 17.36 6.74 -1.15
N ILE A 745 16.11 6.28 -1.01
CA ILE A 745 15.80 5.14 -0.13
C ILE A 745 16.33 3.81 -0.68
N GLY A 746 16.54 3.72 -2.00
CA GLY A 746 17.12 2.55 -2.65
C GLY A 746 18.56 2.27 -2.24
N GLU A 747 19.30 3.28 -1.77
CA GLU A 747 20.69 3.15 -1.28
C GLU A 747 20.81 2.25 -0.05
N LEU A 748 19.74 2.10 0.74
CA LEU A 748 19.72 1.23 1.91
C LEU A 748 19.75 -0.26 1.54
N ASN A 749 19.63 -0.63 0.26
CA ASN A 749 19.66 -2.01 -0.21
C ASN A 749 18.75 -2.94 0.61
N VAL A 750 17.46 -2.63 0.61
CA VAL A 750 16.49 -3.34 1.44
C VAL A 750 15.14 -3.44 0.72
N GLY A 751 14.48 -4.58 0.89
CA GLY A 751 13.13 -4.82 0.44
C GLY A 751 12.14 -3.93 1.19
N HIS A 752 10.95 -3.77 0.60
CA HIS A 752 9.86 -2.98 1.17
C HIS A 752 10.10 -1.49 1.41
N SER A 753 11.24 -0.93 1.01
CA SER A 753 11.41 0.52 0.85
C SER A 753 10.67 0.97 -0.40
N TYR A 754 9.52 1.63 -0.27
CA TYR A 754 8.68 2.05 -1.42
C TYR A 754 8.17 3.48 -1.24
N VAL A 755 8.08 4.23 -2.34
CA VAL A 755 7.45 5.56 -2.39
C VAL A 755 6.45 5.63 -3.55
N SER A 756 5.30 6.26 -3.33
CA SER A 756 4.28 6.48 -4.38
C SER A 756 3.25 7.53 -4.02
N GLY A 757 2.36 7.84 -4.96
CA GLY A 757 1.21 8.73 -4.72
C GLY A 757 1.59 10.20 -4.75
N GLY A 758 0.93 10.98 -3.88
CA GLY A 758 1.02 12.44 -3.83
C GLY A 758 -0.05 13.14 -4.67
N ASP A 759 -0.12 14.46 -4.52
CA ASP A 759 -0.96 15.33 -5.33
C ASP A 759 -0.28 15.60 -6.67
N LYS A 760 -0.80 14.96 -7.71
CA LYS A 760 -0.23 14.98 -9.06
C LYS A 760 -1.34 14.93 -10.11
N PRO A 761 -1.10 15.48 -11.31
CA PRO A 761 -2.02 15.31 -12.42
C PRO A 761 -2.27 13.82 -12.69
N LYS A 762 -3.54 13.46 -12.86
CA LYS A 762 -3.97 12.11 -13.20
C LYS A 762 -5.22 12.20 -14.08
N PRO A 763 -5.23 11.53 -15.24
CA PRO A 763 -6.42 11.54 -16.08
C PRO A 763 -7.46 10.58 -15.49
N GLU A 764 -8.73 10.83 -15.75
CA GLU A 764 -9.80 9.91 -15.36
C GLU A 764 -9.69 8.62 -16.17
N ARG A 765 -9.61 7.47 -15.50
CA ARG A 765 -9.46 6.18 -16.17
C ARG A 765 -10.74 5.73 -16.85
N ILE A 766 -10.63 5.30 -18.11
CA ILE A 766 -11.76 4.81 -18.90
C ILE A 766 -11.70 3.29 -19.00
N LYS A 767 -12.71 2.60 -18.44
CA LYS A 767 -12.75 1.13 -18.42
C LYS A 767 -13.06 0.57 -19.81
N VAL A 768 -12.25 -0.39 -20.27
CA VAL A 768 -12.51 -1.16 -21.50
C VAL A 768 -13.26 -2.45 -21.13
N GLY A 769 -14.30 -2.79 -21.90
CA GLY A 769 -15.04 -4.03 -21.75
C GLY A 769 -14.28 -5.21 -22.35
N LEU A 770 -14.14 -6.29 -21.58
CA LEU A 770 -13.42 -7.50 -21.95
C LEU A 770 -14.37 -8.70 -22.00
N PHE A 771 -14.08 -9.66 -22.88
CA PHE A 771 -14.98 -10.78 -23.20
C PHE A 771 -14.80 -12.01 -22.30
N GLY A 772 -13.72 -12.08 -21.51
CA GLY A 772 -13.30 -13.28 -20.82
C GLY A 772 -12.77 -14.34 -21.79
N ALA A 773 -12.05 -13.91 -22.83
CA ALA A 773 -11.61 -14.78 -23.92
C ALA A 773 -10.36 -14.25 -24.63
N ARG A 774 -9.58 -15.16 -25.24
CA ARG A 774 -8.56 -14.84 -26.24
C ARG A 774 -9.22 -14.76 -27.61
N ILE A 775 -8.88 -13.73 -28.37
CA ILE A 775 -9.51 -13.42 -29.66
C ILE A 775 -8.42 -13.01 -30.65
N SER A 776 -8.51 -13.51 -31.88
CA SER A 776 -7.62 -13.19 -32.99
C SER A 776 -8.39 -12.62 -34.19
N ARG A 777 -7.71 -11.84 -35.03
CA ARG A 777 -8.27 -11.32 -36.29
C ARG A 777 -8.02 -12.34 -37.40
N ASP A 778 -9.09 -12.79 -38.05
CA ASP A 778 -9.04 -13.73 -39.17
C ASP A 778 -8.82 -13.01 -40.51
N GLY A 779 -8.33 -13.75 -41.52
CA GLY A 779 -8.11 -13.23 -42.87
C GLY A 779 -9.36 -12.70 -43.58
N SER A 780 -10.57 -13.07 -43.12
CA SER A 780 -11.84 -12.46 -43.56
C SER A 780 -12.08 -11.04 -43.05
N GLY A 781 -11.31 -10.59 -42.05
CA GLY A 781 -11.50 -9.34 -41.31
C GLY A 781 -12.31 -9.50 -40.03
N TYR A 782 -13.12 -10.56 -39.87
CA TYR A 782 -13.83 -10.86 -38.62
C TYR A 782 -12.88 -11.37 -37.53
N TYR A 783 -13.39 -11.50 -36.31
CA TYR A 783 -12.61 -11.90 -35.14
C TYR A 783 -13.04 -13.27 -34.66
N GLN A 784 -12.10 -14.21 -34.55
CA GLN A 784 -12.34 -15.56 -34.04
C GLN A 784 -12.07 -15.63 -32.54
N ILE A 785 -12.90 -16.37 -31.82
CA ILE A 785 -12.71 -16.67 -30.40
C ILE A 785 -11.78 -17.88 -30.30
N ASP A 786 -10.53 -17.65 -29.88
CA ASP A 786 -9.51 -18.70 -29.81
C ASP A 786 -9.68 -19.57 -28.56
N GLU A 787 -9.97 -18.93 -27.41
CA GLU A 787 -10.12 -19.58 -26.11
C GLU A 787 -11.11 -18.80 -25.25
N ILE A 788 -12.05 -19.49 -24.60
CA ILE A 788 -12.91 -18.88 -23.59
C ILE A 788 -12.32 -19.18 -22.20
N LEU A 789 -11.94 -18.13 -21.47
CA LEU A 789 -11.39 -18.27 -20.14
C LEU A 789 -12.42 -18.93 -19.20
N LYS A 790 -11.97 -19.92 -18.44
CA LYS A 790 -12.82 -20.62 -17.48
C LYS A 790 -13.26 -19.68 -16.38
N GLY A 791 -14.50 -19.87 -15.91
CA GLY A 791 -15.08 -19.05 -14.86
C GLY A 791 -16.12 -19.78 -14.01
N GLU A 792 -16.64 -19.07 -13.02
CA GLU A 792 -17.68 -19.50 -12.09
C GLU A 792 -18.88 -18.55 -12.17
N ASN A 793 -19.98 -18.99 -12.79
CA ASN A 793 -21.15 -18.13 -13.04
C ASN A 793 -21.83 -17.61 -11.76
N TRP A 794 -21.60 -18.24 -10.60
CA TRP A 794 -22.13 -17.79 -9.30
C TRP A 794 -21.32 -16.67 -8.62
N THR A 795 -20.14 -16.32 -9.15
CA THR A 795 -19.25 -15.30 -8.55
C THR A 795 -18.92 -14.20 -9.55
N LYS A 796 -19.26 -12.94 -9.26
CA LYS A 796 -19.01 -11.81 -10.18
C LYS A 796 -17.55 -11.67 -10.63
N LYS A 797 -16.58 -11.93 -9.73
CA LYS A 797 -15.14 -11.75 -10.01
C LYS A 797 -14.55 -12.76 -10.98
N THR A 798 -15.10 -13.97 -11.03
CA THR A 798 -14.63 -15.08 -11.86
C THR A 798 -15.68 -15.46 -12.91
N ARG A 799 -16.66 -14.60 -13.17
CA ARG A 799 -17.66 -14.82 -14.22
C ARG A 799 -17.06 -14.44 -15.57
N SER A 800 -16.91 -15.42 -16.47
CA SER A 800 -16.46 -15.17 -17.84
C SER A 800 -17.67 -14.79 -18.72
N PRO A 801 -17.69 -13.59 -19.33
CA PRO A 801 -18.84 -13.08 -20.08
C PRO A 801 -19.35 -14.02 -21.18
N LEU A 802 -18.46 -14.66 -21.95
CA LEU A 802 -18.86 -15.56 -23.04
C LEU A 802 -19.33 -16.95 -22.56
N SER A 803 -19.12 -17.29 -21.28
CA SER A 803 -19.59 -18.55 -20.67
C SER A 803 -20.88 -18.40 -19.86
N GLU A 804 -21.50 -17.21 -19.86
CA GLU A 804 -22.70 -16.96 -19.08
C GLU A 804 -23.91 -17.78 -19.57
N LEU A 805 -24.83 -18.06 -18.63
CA LEU A 805 -26.06 -18.77 -18.96
C LEU A 805 -26.88 -18.01 -20.00
N GLY A 806 -27.18 -18.66 -21.13
CA GLY A 806 -27.91 -18.07 -22.25
C GLY A 806 -27.02 -17.37 -23.29
N VAL A 807 -25.71 -17.31 -23.08
CA VAL A 807 -24.74 -16.90 -24.10
C VAL A 807 -24.36 -18.12 -24.92
N ASN A 808 -24.91 -18.21 -26.13
CA ASN A 808 -24.66 -19.32 -27.05
C ASN A 808 -23.43 -19.00 -27.91
N VAL A 809 -22.24 -19.19 -27.35
CA VAL A 809 -20.95 -18.91 -28.01
C VAL A 809 -19.97 -20.01 -27.64
N SER A 810 -19.18 -20.47 -28.61
CA SER A 810 -18.15 -21.50 -28.44
C SER A 810 -16.79 -21.01 -28.93
N GLU A 811 -15.72 -21.67 -28.47
CA GLU A 811 -14.40 -21.52 -29.07
C GLU A 811 -14.47 -21.91 -30.57
N GLY A 812 -13.80 -21.13 -31.42
CA GLY A 812 -13.85 -21.26 -32.87
C GLY A 812 -14.92 -20.40 -33.56
N ASP A 813 -15.93 -19.91 -32.84
CA ASP A 813 -16.93 -19.00 -33.39
C ASP A 813 -16.33 -17.62 -33.72
N TYR A 814 -16.96 -16.91 -34.66
CA TYR A 814 -16.60 -15.58 -35.11
C TYR A 814 -17.57 -14.53 -34.55
N ILE A 815 -17.02 -13.44 -34.00
CA ILE A 815 -17.77 -12.24 -33.68
C ILE A 815 -17.93 -11.43 -34.96
N ILE A 816 -19.13 -11.44 -35.53
CA ILE A 816 -19.48 -10.78 -36.79
C ILE A 816 -19.81 -9.30 -36.58
N ALA A 817 -20.50 -8.94 -35.49
CA ALA A 817 -20.85 -7.56 -35.20
C ALA A 817 -20.98 -7.29 -33.69
N ILE A 818 -20.71 -6.05 -33.29
CA ILE A 818 -20.95 -5.53 -31.94
C ILE A 818 -21.94 -4.39 -32.04
N ASN A 819 -23.08 -4.49 -31.35
CA ASN A 819 -24.19 -3.54 -31.41
C ASN A 819 -24.60 -3.19 -32.85
N GLY A 820 -24.61 -4.19 -33.74
CA GLY A 820 -24.97 -4.05 -35.15
C GLY A 820 -23.89 -3.47 -36.06
N LYS A 821 -22.72 -3.05 -35.55
CA LYS A 821 -21.58 -2.63 -36.38
C LYS A 821 -20.69 -3.84 -36.70
N SER A 822 -20.42 -4.06 -37.98
CA SER A 822 -19.58 -5.18 -38.45
C SER A 822 -18.17 -5.08 -37.86
N THR A 823 -17.64 -6.17 -37.33
CA THR A 823 -16.27 -6.21 -36.82
C THR A 823 -15.25 -6.31 -37.95
N SER A 824 -15.63 -6.78 -39.15
CA SER A 824 -14.73 -6.78 -40.31
C SER A 824 -14.26 -5.39 -40.75
N GLU A 825 -14.96 -4.34 -40.34
CA GLU A 825 -14.63 -2.94 -40.56
C GLU A 825 -13.82 -2.32 -39.40
N MET A 826 -13.43 -3.12 -38.41
CA MET A 826 -12.68 -2.69 -37.22
C MET A 826 -11.26 -3.24 -37.27
N ASP A 827 -10.27 -2.39 -37.06
CA ASP A 827 -8.87 -2.82 -36.98
C ASP A 827 -8.50 -3.42 -35.63
N ASP A 828 -9.10 -2.90 -34.55
CA ASP A 828 -9.08 -3.47 -33.21
C ASP A 828 -10.51 -3.55 -32.65
N ILE A 829 -10.95 -4.74 -32.27
CA ILE A 829 -12.28 -4.98 -31.71
C ILE A 829 -12.51 -4.25 -30.37
N TYR A 830 -11.45 -3.99 -29.60
CA TYR A 830 -11.53 -3.36 -28.28
C TYR A 830 -11.71 -1.83 -28.33
N GLU A 831 -11.50 -1.20 -29.48
CA GLU A 831 -11.82 0.22 -29.68
C GLU A 831 -13.32 0.48 -29.38
N MET A 832 -14.21 -0.38 -29.88
CA MET A 832 -15.65 -0.30 -29.64
C MET A 832 -16.05 -0.66 -28.20
N MET A 833 -15.12 -1.22 -27.43
CA MET A 833 -15.33 -1.69 -26.07
C MET A 833 -14.93 -0.67 -25.01
N VAL A 834 -14.37 0.48 -25.41
CA VAL A 834 -14.15 1.63 -24.53
C VAL A 834 -15.47 2.04 -23.86
N ASN A 835 -15.45 2.13 -22.53
CA ASN A 835 -16.61 2.44 -21.69
C ASN A 835 -17.76 1.40 -21.78
N LYS A 836 -17.48 0.15 -22.16
CA LYS A 836 -18.48 -0.94 -22.22
C LYS A 836 -18.40 -1.95 -21.07
N ALA A 837 -17.45 -1.80 -20.15
CA ALA A 837 -17.37 -2.67 -19.00
C ALA A 837 -18.61 -2.54 -18.09
N GLY A 838 -19.25 -3.66 -17.74
CA GLY A 838 -20.47 -3.71 -16.96
C GLY A 838 -21.72 -3.21 -17.68
N VAL A 839 -21.64 -2.91 -18.97
CA VAL A 839 -22.75 -2.45 -19.82
C VAL A 839 -23.17 -3.59 -20.75
N GLN A 840 -24.47 -3.83 -20.89
CA GLN A 840 -24.96 -4.83 -21.85
C GLN A 840 -24.62 -4.42 -23.29
N ILE A 841 -24.15 -5.39 -24.07
CA ILE A 841 -23.93 -5.26 -25.51
C ILE A 841 -24.56 -6.43 -26.25
N GLU A 842 -24.92 -6.22 -27.52
CA GLU A 842 -25.35 -7.27 -28.44
C GLU A 842 -24.17 -7.73 -29.30
N LEU A 843 -23.89 -9.03 -29.31
CA LEU A 843 -22.98 -9.66 -30.24
C LEU A 843 -23.79 -10.38 -31.33
N THR A 844 -23.41 -10.20 -32.58
CA THR A 844 -23.78 -11.10 -33.68
C THR A 844 -22.62 -12.08 -33.87
N VAL A 845 -22.90 -13.38 -33.75
CA VAL A 845 -21.89 -14.46 -33.74
C VAL A 845 -22.25 -15.50 -34.80
N ASN A 846 -21.23 -16.16 -35.37
CA ASN A 846 -21.42 -17.23 -36.34
C ASN A 846 -20.31 -18.29 -36.24
N SER A 847 -20.57 -19.54 -36.63
CA SER A 847 -19.54 -20.59 -36.72
C SER A 847 -18.58 -20.38 -37.89
N ASP A 848 -19.02 -19.63 -38.91
CA ASP A 848 -18.25 -19.30 -40.11
C ASP A 848 -18.06 -17.77 -40.21
N PRO A 849 -16.99 -17.27 -40.86
CA PRO A 849 -16.71 -15.84 -40.99
C PRO A 849 -17.63 -15.15 -42.02
N THR A 850 -18.95 -15.29 -41.87
CA THR A 850 -19.96 -14.74 -42.76
C THR A 850 -21.16 -14.19 -41.97
N THR A 851 -21.97 -13.36 -42.61
CA THR A 851 -23.22 -12.86 -42.01
C THR A 851 -24.38 -13.86 -42.16
N GLU A 852 -24.27 -14.83 -43.06
CA GLU A 852 -25.33 -15.81 -43.32
C GLU A 852 -25.36 -16.85 -42.20
N GLY A 853 -26.52 -17.05 -41.56
CA GLY A 853 -26.68 -17.99 -40.46
C GLY A 853 -26.24 -17.46 -39.08
N ALA A 854 -25.72 -16.23 -39.02
CA ALA A 854 -25.32 -15.61 -37.76
C ALA A 854 -26.51 -15.42 -36.80
N TRP A 855 -26.26 -15.56 -35.50
CA TRP A 855 -27.25 -15.36 -34.44
C TRP A 855 -26.81 -14.24 -33.49
N LYS A 856 -27.75 -13.75 -32.68
CA LYS A 856 -27.51 -12.67 -31.72
C LYS A 856 -27.50 -13.19 -30.29
N THR A 857 -26.63 -12.63 -29.46
CA THR A 857 -26.62 -12.86 -28.02
C THR A 857 -26.27 -11.58 -27.26
N ILE A 858 -26.70 -11.49 -26.00
CA ILE A 858 -26.42 -10.34 -25.12
C ILE A 858 -25.37 -10.77 -24.10
N VAL A 859 -24.33 -9.96 -23.96
CA VAL A 859 -23.25 -10.19 -22.99
C VAL A 859 -23.03 -8.95 -22.13
N VAL A 860 -22.47 -9.13 -20.94
CA VAL A 860 -22.01 -8.04 -20.07
C VAL A 860 -20.49 -8.16 -19.92
N PRO A 861 -19.71 -7.34 -20.64
CA PRO A 861 -18.25 -7.39 -20.57
C PRO A 861 -17.72 -7.06 -19.17
N THR A 862 -16.59 -7.68 -18.78
CA THR A 862 -15.89 -7.38 -17.52
C THR A 862 -14.89 -6.23 -17.72
N ASP A 863 -14.52 -5.51 -16.65
CA ASP A 863 -13.41 -4.54 -16.69
C ASP A 863 -12.04 -5.15 -16.39
N ASN A 864 -12.01 -6.42 -15.94
CA ASN A 864 -10.80 -7.09 -15.50
C ASN A 864 -10.92 -8.62 -15.64
N GLU A 865 -9.95 -9.23 -16.33
CA GLU A 865 -9.86 -10.68 -16.57
C GLU A 865 -8.82 -11.38 -15.69
N ALA A 866 -8.05 -10.67 -14.85
CA ALA A 866 -6.98 -11.25 -14.05
C ALA A 866 -7.44 -12.46 -13.22
N ASN A 867 -8.63 -12.41 -12.61
CA ASN A 867 -9.16 -13.54 -11.84
C ASN A 867 -9.59 -14.73 -12.73
N LEU A 868 -9.95 -14.48 -14.00
CA LEU A 868 -10.27 -15.54 -14.97
C LEU A 868 -9.00 -16.25 -15.44
N TYR A 869 -7.93 -15.49 -15.74
CA TYR A 869 -6.60 -16.07 -16.01
C TYR A 869 -6.11 -16.90 -14.83
N TYR A 870 -6.23 -16.37 -13.60
CA TYR A 870 -5.88 -17.10 -12.39
C TYR A 870 -6.64 -18.41 -12.25
N TYR A 871 -7.97 -18.34 -12.32
CA TYR A 871 -8.83 -19.51 -12.15
C TYR A 871 -8.54 -20.55 -13.23
N THR A 872 -8.43 -20.13 -14.50
CA THR A 872 -8.11 -21.02 -15.63
C THR A 872 -6.78 -21.73 -15.42
N TRP A 873 -5.73 -20.99 -15.03
CA TRP A 873 -4.41 -21.53 -14.75
C TRP A 873 -4.43 -22.56 -13.60
N VAL A 874 -5.07 -22.25 -12.46
CA VAL A 874 -5.21 -23.19 -11.34
C VAL A 874 -5.97 -24.45 -11.75
N GLN A 875 -7.09 -24.32 -12.46
CA GLN A 875 -7.88 -25.48 -12.89
C GLN A 875 -7.11 -26.36 -13.88
N ASN A 876 -6.31 -25.77 -14.77
CA ASN A 876 -5.47 -26.51 -15.70
C ASN A 876 -4.37 -27.28 -14.97
N ASN A 877 -3.72 -26.69 -13.96
CA ASN A 877 -2.72 -27.39 -13.15
C ASN A 877 -3.34 -28.53 -12.32
N ILE A 878 -4.51 -28.31 -11.70
CA ILE A 878 -5.25 -29.38 -10.99
C ILE A 878 -5.54 -30.54 -11.94
N LYS A 879 -6.03 -30.25 -13.15
CA LYS A 879 -6.31 -31.28 -14.17
C LYS A 879 -5.05 -32.06 -14.52
N LYS A 880 -3.95 -31.35 -14.84
CA LYS A 880 -2.66 -31.94 -15.20
C LYS A 880 -2.11 -32.86 -14.11
N VAL A 881 -2.12 -32.43 -12.85
CA VAL A 881 -1.66 -33.26 -11.72
C VAL A 881 -2.55 -34.49 -11.55
N ASN A 882 -3.88 -34.34 -11.59
CA ASN A 882 -4.79 -35.48 -11.47
C ASN A 882 -4.58 -36.51 -12.59
N GLU A 883 -4.46 -36.07 -13.85
CA GLU A 883 -4.24 -36.96 -14.99
C GLU A 883 -2.89 -37.68 -14.90
N ALA A 884 -1.81 -36.96 -14.57
CA ALA A 884 -0.47 -37.53 -14.50
C ALA A 884 -0.25 -38.49 -13.31
N THR A 885 -1.10 -38.41 -12.28
CA THR A 885 -0.96 -39.19 -11.04
C THR A 885 -2.12 -40.16 -10.80
N ASN A 886 -2.97 -40.39 -11.82
CA ASN A 886 -4.19 -41.19 -11.72
C ASN A 886 -5.11 -40.75 -10.55
N GLY A 887 -5.09 -39.46 -10.23
CA GLY A 887 -5.86 -38.87 -9.15
C GLY A 887 -5.32 -39.15 -7.75
N GLU A 888 -4.11 -39.69 -7.58
CA GLU A 888 -3.52 -39.96 -6.26
C GLU A 888 -2.97 -38.70 -5.57
N VAL A 889 -2.54 -37.70 -6.34
CA VAL A 889 -1.90 -36.49 -5.81
C VAL A 889 -2.84 -35.28 -5.95
N GLY A 890 -2.98 -34.52 -4.87
CA GLY A 890 -3.67 -33.24 -4.86
C GLY A 890 -2.77 -32.08 -5.30
N TYR A 891 -3.36 -31.00 -5.78
CA TYR A 891 -2.67 -29.74 -6.09
C TYR A 891 -3.44 -28.57 -5.49
N ILE A 892 -2.71 -27.64 -4.89
CA ILE A 892 -3.22 -26.32 -4.48
C ILE A 892 -2.25 -25.23 -4.94
N HIS A 893 -2.77 -24.02 -5.14
CA HIS A 893 -1.94 -22.84 -5.30
C HIS A 893 -2.34 -21.78 -4.27
N ILE A 894 -1.35 -21.04 -3.76
CA ILE A 894 -1.52 -19.99 -2.75
C ILE A 894 -1.01 -18.66 -3.37
N PRO A 895 -1.90 -17.78 -3.85
CA PRO A 895 -1.49 -16.61 -4.64
C PRO A 895 -0.94 -15.43 -3.82
N ASP A 896 -1.26 -15.38 -2.54
CA ASP A 896 -0.72 -14.40 -1.59
C ASP A 896 -0.76 -15.00 -0.17
N MET A 897 -0.17 -14.32 0.79
CA MET A 897 -0.27 -14.68 2.21
C MET A 897 -1.19 -13.73 2.97
N GLY A 898 -2.26 -13.28 2.32
CA GLY A 898 -3.32 -12.48 2.90
C GLY A 898 -4.64 -13.23 3.00
N ARG A 899 -5.74 -12.48 3.09
CA ARG A 899 -7.10 -13.06 3.11
C ARG A 899 -7.46 -13.76 1.81
N GLY A 900 -6.93 -13.30 0.67
CA GLY A 900 -7.13 -13.92 -0.63
C GLY A 900 -6.57 -15.34 -0.65
N GLY A 901 -5.28 -15.46 -0.31
CA GLY A 901 -4.59 -16.75 -0.20
C GLY A 901 -5.19 -17.70 0.81
N LEU A 902 -5.65 -17.22 1.97
CA LEU A 902 -6.39 -18.07 2.91
C LEU A 902 -7.68 -18.65 2.29
N ASN A 903 -8.42 -17.86 1.52
CA ASN A 903 -9.62 -18.37 0.85
C ASN A 903 -9.29 -19.43 -0.20
N GLU A 904 -8.24 -19.22 -0.99
CA GLU A 904 -7.78 -20.21 -1.99
C GLU A 904 -7.25 -21.48 -1.32
N PHE A 905 -6.49 -21.34 -0.23
CA PHE A 905 -6.05 -22.46 0.59
C PHE A 905 -7.25 -23.26 1.11
N VAL A 906 -8.24 -22.63 1.73
CA VAL A 906 -9.45 -23.35 2.21
C VAL A 906 -10.21 -23.99 1.04
N LYS A 907 -10.37 -23.28 -0.08
CA LYS A 907 -11.11 -23.73 -1.26
C LYS A 907 -10.53 -25.02 -1.84
N TYR A 908 -9.20 -25.15 -1.87
CA TYR A 908 -8.54 -26.27 -2.52
C TYR A 908 -7.83 -27.26 -1.58
N PHE A 909 -7.46 -26.91 -0.35
CA PHE A 909 -6.77 -27.83 0.57
C PHE A 909 -7.71 -28.92 1.11
N TYR A 910 -8.84 -28.52 1.72
CA TYR A 910 -9.74 -29.47 2.37
C TYR A 910 -10.36 -30.51 1.43
N PRO A 911 -10.73 -30.18 0.17
CA PRO A 911 -11.20 -31.19 -0.79
C PRO A 911 -10.14 -32.21 -1.20
N GLN A 912 -8.85 -31.93 -0.98
CA GLN A 912 -7.75 -32.81 -1.40
C GLN A 912 -7.29 -33.77 -0.30
N LEU A 913 -7.86 -33.72 0.91
CA LEU A 913 -7.39 -34.53 2.05
C LEU A 913 -7.59 -36.04 1.90
N THR A 914 -8.37 -36.48 0.91
CA THR A 914 -8.50 -37.90 0.54
C THR A 914 -7.43 -38.37 -0.45
N LYS A 915 -6.63 -37.45 -0.99
CA LYS A 915 -5.47 -37.76 -1.83
C LYS A 915 -4.33 -38.32 -1.00
N ARG A 916 -3.43 -39.05 -1.64
CA ARG A 916 -2.28 -39.70 -1.00
C ARG A 916 -1.11 -38.76 -0.77
N ALA A 917 -1.02 -37.65 -1.50
CA ALA A 917 0.04 -36.64 -1.39
C ALA A 917 -0.44 -35.28 -1.90
N LEU A 918 0.37 -34.24 -1.70
CA LEU A 918 0.02 -32.87 -2.05
C LEU A 918 1.18 -32.10 -2.70
N ILE A 919 0.91 -31.47 -3.84
CA ILE A 919 1.75 -30.41 -4.38
C ILE A 919 1.15 -29.06 -3.94
N ILE A 920 1.97 -28.23 -3.28
CA ILE A 920 1.64 -26.86 -2.89
C ILE A 920 2.40 -25.91 -3.82
N ASP A 921 1.68 -25.09 -4.57
CA ASP A 921 2.28 -24.12 -5.47
C ASP A 921 2.26 -22.72 -4.85
N ASP A 922 3.46 -22.20 -4.55
CA ASP A 922 3.70 -20.86 -3.99
C ASP A 922 4.31 -19.92 -5.04
N ARG A 923 4.40 -20.35 -6.30
CA ARG A 923 4.94 -19.54 -7.41
C ARG A 923 4.09 -18.31 -7.64
N GLY A 924 4.73 -17.14 -7.68
CA GLY A 924 4.00 -15.88 -7.83
C GLY A 924 3.25 -15.40 -6.59
N ASN A 925 3.50 -15.97 -5.42
CA ASN A 925 2.89 -15.54 -4.17
C ASN A 925 3.24 -14.07 -3.84
N GLY A 926 2.22 -13.22 -3.70
CA GLY A 926 2.37 -11.78 -3.47
C GLY A 926 2.75 -11.35 -2.03
N GLY A 927 2.86 -12.27 -1.08
CA GLY A 927 3.18 -12.01 0.32
C GLY A 927 1.99 -11.62 1.20
N GLY A 928 2.27 -11.23 2.44
CA GLY A 928 1.24 -10.97 3.46
C GLY A 928 1.75 -11.27 4.87
N ASN A 929 1.00 -12.03 5.67
CA ASN A 929 1.35 -12.37 7.05
C ASN A 929 0.68 -13.64 7.61
N VAL A 930 0.09 -14.49 6.77
CA VAL A 930 -0.67 -15.68 7.21
C VAL A 930 0.09 -16.99 7.03
N SER A 931 1.34 -16.98 6.55
CA SER A 931 2.14 -18.18 6.36
C SER A 931 2.22 -19.07 7.62
N PRO A 932 2.34 -18.56 8.86
CA PRO A 932 2.39 -19.42 10.05
C PRO A 932 1.10 -20.20 10.27
N MET A 933 -0.05 -19.61 9.89
CA MET A 933 -1.36 -20.27 10.00
C MET A 933 -1.45 -21.48 9.07
N ILE A 934 -0.90 -21.37 7.86
CA ILE A 934 -0.88 -22.42 6.84
C ILE A 934 0.14 -23.50 7.21
N ILE A 935 1.35 -23.11 7.60
CA ILE A 935 2.42 -24.02 8.05
C ILE A 935 1.93 -24.89 9.20
N GLU A 936 1.20 -24.33 10.18
CA GLU A 936 0.62 -25.12 11.27
C GLU A 936 -0.28 -26.25 10.76
N ARG A 937 -1.11 -26.01 9.73
CA ARG A 937 -1.98 -27.05 9.15
C ARG A 937 -1.17 -28.11 8.41
N LEU A 938 -0.16 -27.69 7.65
CA LEU A 938 0.68 -28.60 6.86
C LEU A 938 1.59 -29.48 7.74
N ALA A 939 1.94 -29.02 8.95
CA ALA A 939 2.78 -29.73 9.91
C ALA A 939 2.05 -30.76 10.77
N ARG A 940 0.72 -30.89 10.64
CA ARG A 940 -0.06 -31.84 11.45
C ARG A 940 0.22 -33.29 11.08
N GLU A 941 0.34 -34.13 12.10
CA GLU A 941 0.61 -35.57 11.96
C GLU A 941 -0.61 -36.43 12.32
N ALA A 942 -0.66 -37.62 11.71
CA ALA A 942 -1.68 -38.62 12.00
C ALA A 942 -1.42 -39.29 13.36
N VAL A 943 -2.20 -38.96 14.38
CA VAL A 943 -2.04 -39.55 15.73
C VAL A 943 -3.21 -40.46 16.14
N ILE A 944 -4.43 -40.15 15.69
CA ILE A 944 -5.65 -40.88 16.08
C ILE A 944 -6.49 -41.19 14.84
N MET A 945 -6.96 -42.45 14.78
CA MET A 945 -7.93 -42.94 13.80
C MET A 945 -9.27 -43.22 14.47
N ARG A 946 -10.36 -43.08 13.73
CA ARG A 946 -11.73 -43.29 14.19
C ARG A 946 -12.49 -44.19 13.22
N MET A 947 -13.49 -44.86 13.74
CA MET A 947 -14.53 -45.49 12.95
C MET A 947 -15.87 -45.32 13.67
N ALA A 948 -16.95 -45.29 12.91
CA ALA A 948 -18.29 -45.51 13.41
C ALA A 948 -18.73 -46.92 13.01
N ARG A 949 -19.79 -47.42 13.65
CA ARG A 949 -20.35 -48.73 13.29
C ARG A 949 -20.65 -48.76 11.79
N ASN A 950 -20.06 -49.73 11.09
CA ASN A 950 -20.19 -49.95 9.64
C ASN A 950 -19.50 -48.92 8.74
N THR A 951 -18.53 -48.13 9.24
CA THR A 951 -17.70 -47.23 8.40
C THR A 951 -16.27 -47.74 8.29
N GLY A 952 -15.54 -47.29 7.25
CA GLY A 952 -14.09 -47.45 7.18
C GLY A 952 -13.35 -46.58 8.20
N PRO A 953 -12.03 -46.77 8.35
CA PRO A 953 -11.20 -45.92 9.17
C PRO A 953 -11.20 -44.49 8.58
N VAL A 954 -11.37 -43.50 9.44
CA VAL A 954 -11.23 -42.09 9.10
C VAL A 954 -10.25 -41.44 10.07
N PRO A 955 -9.51 -40.40 9.64
CA PRO A 955 -8.73 -39.58 10.55
C PRO A 955 -9.55 -39.08 11.75
N GLY A 956 -8.86 -38.68 12.83
CA GLY A 956 -9.46 -37.99 13.97
C GLY A 956 -10.24 -36.73 13.59
N ARG A 957 -10.73 -35.95 14.57
CA ARG A 957 -11.51 -34.73 14.27
C ARG A 957 -10.70 -33.63 13.56
N ILE A 958 -9.38 -33.73 13.55
CA ILE A 958 -8.48 -32.74 12.95
C ILE A 958 -8.18 -33.14 11.50
N SER A 959 -8.36 -32.20 10.58
CA SER A 959 -7.99 -32.32 9.17
C SER A 959 -6.48 -32.21 8.99
N PHE A 960 -5.87 -33.16 8.25
CA PHE A 960 -4.43 -33.16 7.92
C PHE A 960 -4.16 -33.89 6.59
N MET A 961 -3.01 -33.62 5.98
CA MET A 961 -2.51 -34.29 4.77
C MET A 961 -1.52 -35.39 5.15
N LEU A 962 -1.90 -36.66 4.98
CA LEU A 962 -1.11 -37.84 5.41
C LEU A 962 0.20 -37.98 4.64
N GLY A 963 0.18 -37.69 3.35
CA GLY A 963 1.25 -38.00 2.40
C GLY A 963 2.47 -37.11 2.41
N PRO A 964 3.46 -37.45 1.55
CA PRO A 964 4.53 -36.54 1.18
C PRO A 964 3.97 -35.26 0.56
N LYS A 965 4.80 -34.22 0.59
CA LYS A 965 4.45 -32.87 0.11
C LYS A 965 5.61 -32.31 -0.70
N ILE A 966 5.30 -31.61 -1.78
CA ILE A 966 6.28 -30.82 -2.54
C ILE A 966 5.78 -29.40 -2.65
N CYS A 967 6.67 -28.43 -2.43
CA CYS A 967 6.37 -27.02 -2.58
C CYS A 967 7.08 -26.44 -3.81
N LEU A 968 6.32 -25.85 -4.72
CA LEU A 968 6.84 -25.12 -5.88
C LEU A 968 7.08 -23.65 -5.51
N ILE A 969 8.23 -23.12 -5.88
CA ILE A 969 8.63 -21.72 -5.65
C ILE A 969 9.23 -21.11 -6.92
N ASP A 970 9.08 -19.79 -7.08
CA ASP A 970 9.74 -19.05 -8.16
C ASP A 970 10.26 -17.68 -7.70
N GLN A 971 10.91 -16.96 -8.60
CA GLN A 971 11.41 -15.60 -8.36
C GLN A 971 10.32 -14.59 -7.97
N TYR A 972 9.04 -14.94 -8.14
CA TYR A 972 7.90 -14.10 -7.82
C TYR A 972 7.22 -14.49 -6.49
N SER A 973 7.63 -15.57 -5.82
CA SER A 973 7.28 -15.87 -4.43
C SER A 973 7.94 -14.82 -3.51
N ALA A 974 7.13 -13.97 -2.87
CA ALA A 974 7.62 -12.73 -2.26
C ALA A 974 7.12 -12.47 -0.84
N SER A 975 7.98 -11.88 0.01
CA SER A 975 7.68 -11.40 1.35
C SER A 975 7.29 -12.53 2.29
N ASP A 976 6.06 -12.60 2.78
CA ASP A 976 5.63 -13.78 3.53
C ASP A 976 5.53 -15.06 2.66
N GLY A 977 5.55 -14.90 1.32
CA GLY A 977 5.83 -15.97 0.35
C GLY A 977 7.32 -16.36 0.25
N ASP A 978 8.24 -15.62 0.85
CA ASP A 978 9.61 -16.11 1.14
C ASP A 978 9.62 -16.87 2.48
N LEU A 979 8.91 -16.33 3.49
CA LEU A 979 8.85 -16.94 4.83
C LEU A 979 8.14 -18.30 4.83
N PHE A 980 7.13 -18.50 3.98
CA PHE A 980 6.43 -19.77 3.84
C PHE A 980 7.37 -20.93 3.42
N PRO A 981 8.05 -20.89 2.25
CA PRO A 981 8.95 -21.95 1.85
C PRO A 981 10.16 -22.08 2.78
N TYR A 982 10.62 -20.99 3.40
CA TYR A 982 11.65 -21.05 4.44
C TYR A 982 11.20 -21.90 5.63
N GLN A 983 10.03 -21.62 6.21
CA GLN A 983 9.47 -22.41 7.32
C GLN A 983 9.20 -23.86 6.90
N PHE A 984 8.68 -24.07 5.69
CA PHE A 984 8.41 -25.40 5.13
C PHE A 984 9.68 -26.26 5.09
N LYS A 985 10.80 -25.68 4.63
CA LYS A 985 12.12 -26.33 4.60
C LYS A 985 12.70 -26.55 5.99
N GLN A 986 12.65 -25.55 6.88
CA GLN A 986 13.18 -25.65 8.24
C GLN A 986 12.45 -26.70 9.10
N LEU A 987 11.14 -26.86 8.88
CA LEU A 987 10.31 -27.88 9.52
C LEU A 987 10.35 -29.24 8.80
N LYS A 988 11.09 -29.35 7.68
CA LYS A 988 11.23 -30.58 6.89
C LYS A 988 9.89 -31.15 6.41
N LEU A 989 8.97 -30.28 6.01
CA LEU A 989 7.63 -30.70 5.56
C LEU A 989 7.62 -31.35 4.17
N GLY A 990 8.68 -31.13 3.38
CA GLY A 990 8.84 -31.65 2.03
C GLY A 990 9.99 -30.96 1.29
N LYS A 991 10.14 -31.25 0.00
CA LYS A 991 11.13 -30.59 -0.87
C LYS A 991 10.60 -29.30 -1.49
N LEU A 992 11.49 -28.32 -1.66
CA LEU A 992 11.26 -27.13 -2.49
C LEU A 992 11.76 -27.38 -3.93
N VAL A 993 10.95 -27.04 -4.94
CA VAL A 993 11.28 -27.21 -6.37
C VAL A 993 11.01 -25.91 -7.12
N GLY A 994 11.93 -25.49 -8.00
CA GLY A 994 11.75 -24.32 -8.86
C GLY A 994 12.96 -23.41 -8.89
N THR A 995 12.77 -22.10 -8.72
CA THR A 995 13.84 -21.07 -8.71
C THR A 995 13.88 -20.33 -7.38
N ARG A 996 14.97 -19.59 -7.13
CA ARG A 996 15.16 -18.79 -5.92
C ARG A 996 14.04 -17.76 -5.77
N THR A 997 13.52 -17.58 -4.55
CA THR A 997 12.44 -16.62 -4.25
C THR A 997 12.91 -15.16 -4.24
N TRP A 998 11.98 -14.21 -4.09
CA TRP A 998 12.25 -12.77 -4.19
C TRP A 998 13.24 -12.23 -3.15
N GLY A 999 13.18 -12.69 -1.90
CA GLY A 999 14.16 -12.34 -0.86
C GLY A 999 13.99 -10.96 -0.24
N GLY A 1000 12.77 -10.43 -0.15
CA GLY A 1000 12.50 -9.20 0.62
C GLY A 1000 11.60 -9.51 1.81
N VAL A 1001 12.16 -9.59 3.02
CA VAL A 1001 11.50 -10.07 4.24
C VAL A 1001 11.62 -9.13 5.43
N ILE A 1002 12.15 -7.91 5.25
CA ILE A 1002 11.97 -6.85 6.25
C ILE A 1002 10.56 -6.28 6.13
N GLY A 1003 9.67 -6.64 7.05
CA GLY A 1003 8.29 -6.19 7.07
C GLY A 1003 8.16 -4.68 7.29
N ILE A 1004 6.98 -4.15 6.96
CA ILE A 1004 6.67 -2.72 6.98
C ILE A 1004 5.41 -2.43 7.78
N ARG A 1005 5.35 -1.22 8.32
CA ARG A 1005 4.10 -0.57 8.72
C ARG A 1005 3.66 0.41 7.63
N GLY A 1006 2.39 0.78 7.63
CA GLY A 1006 1.82 1.73 6.65
C GLY A 1006 2.53 3.10 6.63
N SER A 1007 2.17 3.92 5.65
CA SER A 1007 2.73 5.27 5.53
C SER A 1007 2.33 6.15 6.71
N LEU A 1008 3.26 7.02 7.12
CA LEU A 1008 2.91 8.22 7.88
C LEU A 1008 2.31 9.22 6.90
N PRO A 1009 1.44 10.15 7.34
CA PRO A 1009 0.88 11.15 6.44
C PRO A 1009 2.01 12.04 5.91
N PHE A 1010 2.05 12.33 4.61
CA PHE A 1010 2.75 13.49 4.06
C PHE A 1010 1.76 14.63 3.84
N ILE A 1011 2.26 15.86 3.79
CA ILE A 1011 1.43 17.05 3.53
C ILE A 1011 0.57 16.90 2.28
N ASP A 1012 1.09 16.24 1.24
CA ASP A 1012 0.38 16.08 -0.03
C ASP A 1012 -0.42 14.78 -0.20
N GLY A 1013 -0.41 13.89 0.81
CA GLY A 1013 -1.03 12.57 0.73
C GLY A 1013 -0.21 11.49 0.01
N GLY A 1014 1.08 11.74 -0.24
CA GLY A 1014 2.04 10.71 -0.67
C GLY A 1014 2.19 9.57 0.34
N SER A 1015 2.86 8.50 -0.10
CA SER A 1015 3.10 7.29 0.69
C SER A 1015 4.57 6.92 0.72
N LEU A 1016 5.07 6.56 1.90
CA LEU A 1016 6.41 6.00 2.14
C LEU A 1016 6.33 4.76 3.05
N HIS A 1017 6.83 3.64 2.55
CA HIS A 1017 6.98 2.41 3.33
C HIS A 1017 8.40 2.34 3.90
N LYS A 1018 8.49 2.12 5.22
CA LYS A 1018 9.73 2.13 6.00
C LYS A 1018 9.96 0.70 6.51
N PRO A 1019 11.01 -0.02 6.06
CA PRO A 1019 11.29 -1.37 6.52
C PRO A 1019 11.67 -1.38 8.00
N GLU A 1020 10.85 -2.04 8.81
CA GLU A 1020 10.86 -1.92 10.27
C GLU A 1020 10.92 -3.28 10.99
N PHE A 1021 10.40 -4.35 10.38
CA PHE A 1021 10.25 -5.66 11.03
C PHE A 1021 11.18 -6.71 10.41
N ALA A 1022 12.37 -6.84 10.96
CA ALA A 1022 13.36 -7.80 10.47
C ALA A 1022 13.15 -9.21 11.03
N ASN A 1023 13.40 -10.21 10.17
CA ASN A 1023 13.35 -11.62 10.53
C ASN A 1023 14.77 -12.18 10.69
N TYR A 1024 14.99 -12.97 11.74
CA TYR A 1024 16.25 -13.69 11.96
C TYR A 1024 15.96 -15.18 12.16
N ASP A 1025 16.91 -16.02 11.73
CA ASP A 1025 16.83 -17.45 11.95
C ASP A 1025 17.07 -17.79 13.42
N PHE A 1026 16.17 -18.60 13.97
CA PHE A 1026 16.19 -18.98 15.39
C PHE A 1026 17.41 -19.83 15.78
N LYS A 1027 17.90 -20.71 14.89
CA LYS A 1027 18.98 -21.66 15.20
C LYS A 1027 20.35 -21.08 14.89
N GLU A 1028 20.47 -20.37 13.78
CA GLU A 1028 21.73 -19.80 13.29
C GLU A 1028 22.03 -18.42 13.86
N ASN A 1029 21.03 -17.72 14.40
CA ASN A 1029 21.15 -16.35 14.90
C ASN A 1029 21.71 -15.39 13.84
N LYS A 1030 21.15 -15.45 12.63
CA LYS A 1030 21.50 -14.59 11.48
C LYS A 1030 20.24 -14.00 10.87
N TRP A 1031 20.35 -12.82 10.26
CA TRP A 1031 19.28 -12.26 9.43
C TRP A 1031 18.88 -13.25 8.34
N ALA A 1032 17.59 -13.53 8.24
CA ALA A 1032 17.08 -14.55 7.31
C ALA A 1032 16.78 -13.91 5.96
N MET A 1033 17.37 -14.45 4.88
CA MET A 1033 16.96 -14.30 3.47
C MET A 1033 16.96 -12.89 2.83
N GLU A 1034 16.99 -11.80 3.60
CA GLU A 1034 16.90 -10.45 3.05
C GLU A 1034 17.98 -10.18 1.99
N GLY A 1035 17.57 -9.71 0.82
CA GLY A 1035 18.42 -9.45 -0.34
C GLY A 1035 18.82 -10.70 -1.15
N VAL A 1036 18.40 -11.90 -0.74
CA VAL A 1036 18.77 -13.18 -1.38
C VAL A 1036 17.56 -14.05 -1.68
N GLY A 1037 16.74 -14.40 -0.68
CA GLY A 1037 15.60 -15.32 -0.82
C GLY A 1037 15.91 -16.75 -0.37
N VAL A 1038 15.03 -17.67 -0.75
CA VAL A 1038 15.08 -19.09 -0.41
C VAL A 1038 15.50 -19.89 -1.63
N GLU A 1039 16.52 -20.73 -1.48
CA GLU A 1039 16.93 -21.67 -2.51
C GLU A 1039 16.04 -22.93 -2.51
N PRO A 1040 15.61 -23.39 -3.70
CA PRO A 1040 14.97 -24.68 -3.83
C PRO A 1040 15.93 -25.83 -3.48
N ASP A 1041 15.40 -26.97 -3.09
CA ASP A 1041 16.20 -28.20 -2.95
C ASP A 1041 16.49 -28.81 -4.32
N VAL A 1042 15.58 -28.61 -5.29
CA VAL A 1042 15.76 -29.00 -6.69
C VAL A 1042 15.54 -27.78 -7.57
N TRP A 1043 16.63 -27.24 -8.09
CA TRP A 1043 16.58 -26.11 -9.01
C TRP A 1043 16.05 -26.56 -10.40
N VAL A 1044 15.01 -25.87 -10.88
CA VAL A 1044 14.42 -26.05 -12.20
C VAL A 1044 13.94 -24.70 -12.70
N ASP A 1045 14.52 -24.21 -13.79
CA ASP A 1045 14.00 -23.06 -14.55
C ASP A 1045 13.11 -23.57 -15.69
N ASN A 1046 12.04 -22.84 -15.99
CA ASN A 1046 11.19 -23.12 -17.13
C ASN A 1046 11.82 -22.50 -18.38
N ASP A 1047 12.07 -23.32 -19.40
CA ASP A 1047 12.47 -22.83 -20.72
C ASP A 1047 11.33 -21.96 -21.29
N PRO A 1048 11.58 -20.68 -21.63
CA PRO A 1048 10.51 -19.79 -22.07
C PRO A 1048 9.76 -20.26 -23.33
N ALA A 1049 10.43 -20.90 -24.28
CA ALA A 1049 9.77 -21.39 -25.49
C ALA A 1049 8.80 -22.54 -25.16
N LYS A 1050 9.22 -23.42 -24.25
CA LYS A 1050 8.41 -24.53 -23.76
C LYS A 1050 7.25 -24.07 -22.88
N GLU A 1051 7.50 -23.13 -21.97
CA GLU A 1051 6.47 -22.56 -21.10
C GLU A 1051 5.39 -21.86 -21.93
N TYR A 1052 5.78 -21.06 -22.93
CA TYR A 1052 4.84 -20.45 -23.88
C TYR A 1052 4.02 -21.51 -24.65
N ALA A 1053 4.63 -22.64 -24.98
CA ALA A 1053 3.96 -23.79 -25.59
C ALA A 1053 3.11 -24.64 -24.61
N GLY A 1054 3.01 -24.24 -23.33
CA GLY A 1054 2.20 -24.90 -22.31
C GLY A 1054 2.93 -25.99 -21.50
N GLU A 1055 4.23 -26.17 -21.67
CA GLU A 1055 5.04 -27.12 -20.89
C GLU A 1055 5.64 -26.47 -19.64
N ASP A 1056 5.00 -26.71 -18.49
CA ASP A 1056 5.53 -26.35 -17.17
C ASP A 1056 6.51 -27.42 -16.65
N GLN A 1057 7.82 -27.16 -16.75
CA GLN A 1057 8.88 -28.09 -16.35
C GLN A 1057 9.01 -28.22 -14.83
N GLN A 1058 8.79 -27.13 -14.09
CA GLN A 1058 8.80 -27.15 -12.62
C GLN A 1058 7.69 -28.05 -12.07
N LEU A 1059 6.44 -27.88 -12.57
CA LEU A 1059 5.33 -28.73 -12.17
C LEU A 1059 5.55 -30.19 -12.58
N ASN A 1060 6.07 -30.43 -13.79
CA ASN A 1060 6.43 -31.79 -14.24
C ASN A 1060 7.44 -32.43 -13.29
N LYS A 1061 8.45 -31.68 -12.83
CA LYS A 1061 9.44 -32.19 -11.89
C LYS A 1061 8.84 -32.46 -10.50
N ALA A 1062 7.93 -31.62 -10.03
CA ALA A 1062 7.20 -31.90 -8.78
C ALA A 1062 6.34 -33.17 -8.88
N ILE A 1063 5.66 -33.41 -10.00
CA ILE A 1063 4.91 -34.64 -10.26
C ILE A 1063 5.84 -35.87 -10.25
N GLU A 1064 7.00 -35.79 -10.92
CA GLU A 1064 7.99 -36.87 -10.92
C GLU A 1064 8.45 -37.19 -9.49
N LEU A 1065 8.87 -36.17 -8.73
CA LEU A 1065 9.42 -36.34 -7.40
C LEU A 1065 8.38 -36.82 -6.38
N ILE A 1066 7.14 -36.35 -6.46
CA ILE A 1066 6.10 -36.76 -5.50
C ILE A 1066 5.69 -38.22 -5.73
N LEU A 1067 5.69 -38.70 -6.98
CA LEU A 1067 5.44 -40.11 -7.28
C LEU A 1067 6.56 -41.00 -6.74
N ILE A 1068 7.83 -40.58 -6.84
CA ILE A 1068 8.97 -41.28 -6.22
C ILE A 1068 8.84 -41.32 -4.70
N GLU A 1069 8.40 -40.24 -4.06
CA GLU A 1069 8.18 -40.23 -2.60
C GLU A 1069 7.01 -41.13 -2.20
N LEU A 1070 5.98 -41.25 -3.04
CA LEU A 1070 4.85 -42.14 -2.80
C LEU A 1070 5.21 -43.64 -2.87
N GLU A 1071 6.20 -44.05 -3.67
CA GLU A 1071 6.65 -45.45 -3.73
C GLU A 1071 7.08 -45.98 -2.35
N ASN A 1072 7.54 -45.10 -1.46
CA ASN A 1072 8.01 -45.43 -0.12
C ASN A 1072 7.01 -45.04 0.98
N TRP A 1073 5.77 -44.67 0.62
CA TRP A 1073 4.74 -44.24 1.56
C TRP A 1073 3.62 -45.28 1.69
N PRO A 1074 3.05 -45.51 2.90
CA PRO A 1074 1.96 -46.47 3.08
C PRO A 1074 0.76 -46.23 2.14
N ASP A 1075 0.18 -47.33 1.66
CA ASP A 1075 -1.04 -47.31 0.86
C ASP A 1075 -2.25 -47.08 1.78
N GLY A 1076 -2.66 -45.82 1.89
CA GLY A 1076 -3.88 -45.44 2.59
C GLY A 1076 -3.77 -45.41 4.11
N LEU A 1077 -4.93 -45.47 4.76
CA LEU A 1077 -5.07 -45.38 6.21
C LEU A 1077 -4.90 -46.76 6.86
N PRO A 1078 -4.40 -46.84 8.11
CA PRO A 1078 -4.28 -48.13 8.79
C PRO A 1078 -5.65 -48.81 8.96
N GLU A 1079 -5.65 -50.14 8.95
CA GLU A 1079 -6.86 -50.94 9.14
C GLU A 1079 -7.48 -50.75 10.53
N ILE A 1080 -8.78 -51.04 10.64
CA ILE A 1080 -9.47 -51.06 11.93
C ILE A 1080 -8.94 -52.26 12.72
N PRO A 1081 -8.43 -52.08 13.96
CA PRO A 1081 -8.00 -53.19 14.80
C PRO A 1081 -9.14 -54.18 15.08
N GLU A 1082 -8.80 -55.41 15.47
CA GLU A 1082 -9.79 -56.39 15.88
C GLU A 1082 -10.72 -55.83 16.98
N PHE A 1083 -12.02 -56.10 16.84
CA PHE A 1083 -13.00 -55.64 17.83
C PHE A 1083 -12.78 -56.35 19.18
N PRO A 1084 -12.87 -55.64 20.30
CA PRO A 1084 -12.64 -56.24 21.61
C PRO A 1084 -13.73 -57.26 21.96
N ASP A 1085 -13.33 -58.50 22.25
CA ASP A 1085 -14.18 -59.50 22.91
C ASP A 1085 -14.09 -59.32 24.43
N LYS A 1086 -15.10 -58.67 25.02
CA LYS A 1086 -15.22 -58.46 26.48
C LYS A 1086 -16.06 -59.54 27.19
N SER A 1087 -16.34 -60.66 26.52
CA SER A 1087 -17.12 -61.76 27.11
C SER A 1087 -16.28 -62.75 27.92
N LYS A 1088 -14.95 -62.61 27.89
CA LYS A 1088 -13.98 -63.43 28.62
C LYS A 1088 -13.46 -62.74 29.87
#